data_AF-A0A800G4C6-F1
#
_entry.id   AF-A0A800G4C6-F1
#
_cell.length_a   1.000
_cell.length_b   1.000
_cell.length_c   1.000
_cell.angle_alpha   90.00
_cell.angle_beta   90.00
_cell.angle_gamma   90.00
#
_symmetry.space_group_name_H-M   'P 1'
#
loop_
_entity.id
_entity.type
_entity.pdbx_description
1 polymer ?
#
loop_
_entity_poly.entity_id
_entity_poly.type
_entity_poly.pdbx_seq_one_letter_code
_entity_poly.pdbx_strand_id
1 'polypeptide(L)'
;MKAPFLILCCALAFSVGNSAIANPPATAGPLSAFQDVEKDIFRKTFKEAMTLGANAEMARLFKKNPEHCAHWVLDTAEDISEAPSELLFKRMDAFRKAWKSAWGTDFCTKMEVYFSLLSVQVKRSRVKLKATYDKKTILFHANMSGEKQGFKFTALGLDFERLGEAFDELGDKYYAAYSYLFAGLCYEDTALGPKNADQKRSCVNYEKYMAACEAIELSDPQYKTIRDHYARLAALGFATPRVEEGTGPEVEGAAATPKAAKGPAAAAVSLEMEFDLVEKLTAFSRPSYFLDDIYPIWNSVTLNKKGSRATILRIEDGPDVLRVGSADIQVDEDRDGEGDVELPIRGRLDPVVMEIGEGPSKRKWAVLAITGSETDTYQGVQVNLAPNDDLINIYYAPAGSMIGEVAGTKIRVLDDNLDGIYGSPAMAYGHTGLTKGHFQPEMDSVVIGKSKRALPWSEYQQIEGIWYRMEIADGGKRLTATPQNLPTGTLKLKYKGPAASFLIVRGENTYENSFFDLSSAKSVEVPVGRYSFYFGMVSKGKKKQLMKATILPSDAMSMWTVSEPGMEVEVLLGSPFGFDWKAEIADRSVTVIGQSVCVTGVAGERYERVWGAVSQPEVSFREIGAKRGSKGEEMDKIQDQDALYKSWRASWFPIDVTMDKRPSVTEVEVQLVEKKNKLFGKITSIWK
;
A
#
# COMPACT_ATOMS: atom_id res chain seq x y z
N MET A 1 -27.60 49.26 -21.38
CA MET A 1 -28.64 48.41 -20.76
C MET A 1 -27.94 47.24 -20.07
N LYS A 2 -28.05 47.25 -18.73
CA LYS A 2 -27.71 46.28 -17.68
C LYS A 2 -26.43 45.42 -17.76
N ALA A 3 -25.56 45.73 -16.80
CA ALA A 3 -24.29 45.14 -16.41
C ALA A 3 -24.47 44.08 -15.27
N PRO A 4 -23.39 43.45 -14.76
CA PRO A 4 -23.39 42.14 -14.07
C PRO A 4 -23.49 42.23 -12.53
N PHE A 5 -23.65 41.07 -11.87
CA PHE A 5 -23.71 40.94 -10.41
C PHE A 5 -22.38 40.49 -9.79
N LEU A 6 -22.00 41.21 -8.74
CA LEU A 6 -20.81 41.09 -7.91
C LEU A 6 -21.21 40.60 -6.51
N ILE A 7 -20.35 39.77 -5.91
CA ILE A 7 -20.01 39.53 -4.49
C ILE A 7 -20.90 40.15 -3.40
N LEU A 8 -21.28 39.34 -2.38
CA LEU A 8 -21.52 39.85 -1.03
C LEU A 8 -21.02 38.89 0.07
N CYS A 9 -19.98 39.34 0.78
CA CYS A 9 -19.55 38.84 2.08
C CYS A 9 -20.48 39.36 3.18
N CYS A 10 -20.82 38.54 4.17
CA CYS A 10 -21.35 39.01 5.46
C CYS A 10 -20.58 38.37 6.61
N ALA A 11 -19.81 39.20 7.30
CA ALA A 11 -19.33 38.99 8.65
C ALA A 11 -20.39 39.49 9.64
N LEU A 12 -20.63 38.76 10.73
CA LEU A 12 -21.25 39.27 11.95
C LEU A 12 -20.45 38.76 13.16
N ALA A 13 -20.06 39.71 13.99
CA ALA A 13 -19.36 39.54 15.27
C ALA A 13 -20.35 39.49 16.45
N PHE A 14 -19.78 39.35 17.65
CA PHE A 14 -20.34 39.28 19.03
C PHE A 14 -20.69 37.85 19.50
N SER A 15 -20.35 37.40 20.71
CA SER A 15 -19.79 38.00 21.92
C SER A 15 -19.21 36.92 22.83
N VAL A 16 -18.20 37.28 23.64
CA VAL A 16 -17.66 36.47 24.75
C VAL A 16 -18.72 36.34 25.85
N GLY A 17 -18.95 35.12 26.33
CA GLY A 17 -19.83 34.83 27.46
C GLY A 17 -19.49 33.48 28.10
N ASN A 18 -18.71 33.54 29.18
CA ASN A 18 -18.34 32.41 30.02
C ASN A 18 -19.58 31.95 30.82
N SER A 19 -19.95 30.68 30.76
CA SER A 19 -20.82 30.04 31.76
C SER A 19 -20.61 28.53 31.73
N ALA A 20 -20.02 28.02 32.81
CA ALA A 20 -19.92 26.62 33.13
C ALA A 20 -21.33 26.04 33.35
N ILE A 21 -21.68 25.00 32.61
CA ILE A 21 -22.81 24.10 32.93
C ILE A 21 -22.25 22.69 32.93
N ALA A 22 -22.40 22.02 34.07
CA ALA A 22 -22.07 20.63 34.26
C ALA A 22 -22.88 19.74 33.31
N ASN A 23 -22.20 18.87 32.56
CA ASN A 23 -22.86 17.80 31.82
C ASN A 23 -23.45 16.78 32.81
N PRO A 24 -24.69 16.29 32.60
CA PRO A 24 -25.25 15.20 33.39
C PRO A 24 -24.49 13.90 33.08
N PRO A 25 -24.50 12.91 34.00
CA PRO A 25 -23.87 11.63 33.75
C PRO A 25 -24.54 10.95 32.56
N ALA A 26 -23.73 10.47 31.61
CA ALA A 26 -24.19 9.68 30.48
C ALA A 26 -24.97 8.47 30.98
N THR A 27 -26.28 8.47 30.76
CA THR A 27 -27.13 7.30 30.93
C THR A 27 -26.70 6.22 29.94
N ALA A 28 -26.30 5.07 30.45
CA ALA A 28 -26.05 3.88 29.65
C ALA A 28 -27.31 3.56 28.83
N GLY A 29 -27.16 3.53 27.51
CA GLY A 29 -28.25 3.30 26.56
C GLY A 29 -28.78 1.85 26.52
N PRO A 30 -29.77 1.56 25.65
CA PRO A 30 -30.72 0.45 25.75
C PRO A 30 -30.17 -0.97 25.55
N LEU A 31 -28.90 -1.10 25.16
CA LEU A 31 -28.28 -2.38 24.80
C LEU A 31 -28.01 -3.29 26.01
N SER A 32 -27.66 -2.73 27.17
CA SER A 32 -27.36 -3.56 28.36
C SER A 32 -28.63 -4.17 28.98
N ALA A 33 -29.74 -3.43 29.00
CA ALA A 33 -31.00 -3.88 29.58
C ALA A 33 -31.66 -5.03 28.78
N PHE A 34 -31.46 -5.09 27.46
CA PHE A 34 -31.98 -6.17 26.62
C PHE A 34 -31.19 -7.49 26.78
N GLN A 35 -29.86 -7.41 26.94
CA GLN A 35 -29.01 -8.59 27.15
C GLN A 35 -29.24 -9.26 28.52
N ASP A 36 -29.55 -8.48 29.56
CA ASP A 36 -29.84 -9.01 30.89
C ASP A 36 -31.17 -9.80 30.94
N VAL A 37 -32.19 -9.37 30.19
CA VAL A 37 -33.49 -10.06 30.10
C VAL A 37 -33.37 -11.42 29.38
N GLU A 38 -32.60 -11.50 28.29
CA GLU A 38 -32.38 -12.76 27.57
C GLU A 38 -31.58 -13.78 28.40
N LYS A 39 -30.58 -13.31 29.15
CA LYS A 39 -29.79 -14.13 30.08
C LYS A 39 -30.64 -14.73 31.19
N ASP A 40 -31.55 -13.96 31.77
CA ASP A 40 -32.42 -14.43 32.84
C ASP A 40 -33.48 -15.42 32.35
N ILE A 41 -34.04 -15.19 31.16
CA ILE A 41 -34.95 -16.13 30.49
C ILE A 41 -34.23 -17.45 30.24
N PHE A 42 -33.03 -17.43 29.67
CA PHE A 42 -32.24 -18.64 29.43
C PHE A 42 -31.97 -19.41 30.73
N ARG A 43 -31.48 -18.74 31.78
CA ARG A 43 -31.16 -19.36 33.07
C ARG A 43 -32.40 -20.00 33.70
N LYS A 44 -33.57 -19.35 33.59
CA LYS A 44 -34.84 -19.87 34.08
C LYS A 44 -35.26 -21.14 33.32
N THR A 45 -35.33 -21.07 32.00
CA THR A 45 -35.75 -22.20 31.16
C THR A 45 -34.79 -23.39 31.28
N PHE A 46 -33.49 -23.15 31.43
CA PHE A 46 -32.52 -24.22 31.64
C PHE A 46 -32.71 -24.92 32.99
N LYS A 47 -32.98 -24.18 34.08
CA LYS A 47 -33.28 -24.77 35.40
C LYS A 47 -34.56 -25.61 35.37
N GLU A 48 -35.58 -25.16 34.66
CA GLU A 48 -36.82 -25.90 34.45
C GLU A 48 -36.54 -27.21 33.68
N ALA A 49 -35.80 -27.15 32.57
CA ALA A 49 -35.40 -28.33 31.80
C ALA A 49 -34.54 -29.32 32.63
N MET A 50 -33.63 -28.82 33.47
CA MET A 50 -32.82 -29.63 34.38
C MET A 50 -33.68 -30.32 35.44
N THR A 51 -34.69 -29.63 35.99
CA THR A 51 -35.63 -30.20 36.97
C THR A 51 -36.49 -31.31 36.35
N LEU A 52 -36.88 -31.14 35.07
CA LEU A 52 -37.65 -32.12 34.31
C LEU A 52 -36.80 -33.26 33.71
N GLY A 53 -35.46 -33.23 33.86
CA GLY A 53 -34.57 -34.21 33.22
C GLY A 53 -34.55 -34.15 31.69
N ALA A 54 -34.97 -33.02 31.10
CA ALA A 54 -35.13 -32.84 29.66
C ALA A 54 -33.78 -32.58 28.96
N ASN A 55 -32.95 -33.62 28.85
CA ASN A 55 -31.58 -33.52 28.31
C ASN A 55 -31.50 -32.93 26.89
N ALA A 56 -32.45 -33.29 26.01
CA ALA A 56 -32.50 -32.76 24.65
C ALA A 56 -32.80 -31.25 24.64
N GLU A 57 -33.66 -30.78 25.54
CA GLU A 57 -34.00 -29.36 25.67
C GLU A 57 -32.83 -28.56 26.23
N MET A 58 -32.13 -29.11 27.24
CA MET A 58 -30.89 -28.50 27.76
C MET A 58 -29.81 -28.34 26.67
N ALA A 59 -29.62 -29.37 25.84
CA ALA A 59 -28.69 -29.30 24.70
C ALA A 59 -29.15 -28.28 23.64
N ARG A 60 -30.46 -28.18 23.37
CA ARG A 60 -31.03 -27.19 22.45
C ARG A 60 -30.80 -25.75 22.94
N LEU A 61 -30.97 -25.50 24.23
CA LEU A 61 -30.71 -24.19 24.85
C LEU A 61 -29.23 -23.81 24.74
N PHE A 62 -28.32 -24.77 24.87
CA PHE A 62 -26.87 -24.57 24.69
C PHE A 62 -26.50 -24.24 23.25
N LYS A 63 -27.17 -24.83 22.25
CA LYS A 63 -27.00 -24.44 20.85
C LYS A 63 -27.55 -23.05 20.54
N LYS A 64 -28.65 -22.66 21.21
CA LYS A 64 -29.33 -21.38 20.98
C LYS A 64 -28.56 -20.19 21.57
N ASN A 65 -27.90 -20.36 22.72
CA ASN A 65 -27.26 -19.25 23.46
C ASN A 65 -25.81 -19.59 23.88
N PRO A 66 -24.90 -19.89 22.95
CA PRO A 66 -23.57 -20.45 23.26
C PRO A 66 -22.71 -19.58 24.19
N GLU A 67 -22.68 -18.26 23.97
CA GLU A 67 -21.89 -17.32 24.79
C GLU A 67 -22.38 -17.27 26.25
N HIS A 68 -23.70 -17.11 26.44
CA HIS A 68 -24.30 -17.12 27.78
C HIS A 68 -24.11 -18.46 28.51
N CYS A 69 -24.10 -19.57 27.76
CA CYS A 69 -23.81 -20.88 28.33
C CYS A 69 -22.35 -20.98 28.79
N ALA A 70 -21.40 -20.57 27.94
CA ALA A 70 -19.98 -20.59 28.27
C ALA A 70 -19.68 -19.74 29.52
N HIS A 71 -20.21 -18.52 29.61
CA HIS A 71 -20.10 -17.69 30.81
C HIS A 71 -20.72 -18.33 32.05
N TRP A 72 -21.89 -18.98 31.93
CA TRP A 72 -22.50 -19.60 33.11
C TRP A 72 -21.78 -20.87 33.58
N VAL A 73 -21.11 -21.57 32.66
CA VAL A 73 -20.18 -22.66 32.99
C VAL A 73 -18.98 -22.12 33.78
N LEU A 74 -18.38 -21.01 33.34
CA LEU A 74 -17.28 -20.36 34.07
C LEU A 74 -17.71 -19.90 35.46
N ASP A 75 -18.83 -19.16 35.56
CA ASP A 75 -19.40 -18.70 36.84
C ASP A 75 -19.59 -19.89 37.80
N THR A 76 -20.18 -20.99 37.31
CA THR A 76 -20.46 -22.16 38.15
C THR A 76 -19.19 -22.90 38.54
N ALA A 77 -18.18 -23.00 37.66
CA ALA A 77 -16.89 -23.60 37.99
C ALA A 77 -16.12 -22.78 39.04
N GLU A 78 -16.18 -21.45 38.92
CA GLU A 78 -15.63 -20.52 39.90
C GLU A 78 -16.35 -20.67 41.25
N ASP A 79 -17.68 -20.64 41.27
CA ASP A 79 -18.51 -20.85 42.47
C ASP A 79 -18.21 -22.18 43.18
N ILE A 80 -18.03 -23.29 42.42
CA ILE A 80 -17.64 -24.60 42.99
C ILE A 80 -16.29 -24.50 43.69
N SER A 81 -15.34 -23.78 43.11
CA SER A 81 -14.00 -23.62 43.67
C SER A 81 -13.93 -22.70 44.90
N GLU A 82 -14.96 -21.90 45.13
CA GLU A 82 -15.05 -20.98 46.28
C GLU A 82 -15.94 -21.51 47.40
N ALA A 83 -17.12 -22.03 47.05
CA ALA A 83 -18.14 -22.51 47.96
C ALA A 83 -18.87 -23.73 47.37
N PRO A 84 -18.23 -24.92 47.37
CA PRO A 84 -18.80 -26.11 46.76
C PRO A 84 -20.12 -26.49 47.44
N SER A 85 -21.13 -26.83 46.63
CA SER A 85 -22.43 -27.32 47.10
C SER A 85 -23.00 -28.38 46.17
N GLU A 86 -23.84 -29.26 46.69
CA GLU A 86 -24.51 -30.31 45.90
C GLU A 86 -25.28 -29.72 44.72
N LEU A 87 -25.90 -28.55 44.90
CA LEU A 87 -26.63 -27.85 43.84
C LEU A 87 -25.71 -27.42 42.70
N LEU A 88 -24.49 -26.95 43.01
CA LEU A 88 -23.52 -26.52 42.00
C LEU A 88 -22.93 -27.72 41.25
N PHE A 89 -22.59 -28.81 41.94
CA PHE A 89 -22.14 -30.04 41.28
C PHE A 89 -23.21 -30.64 40.38
N LYS A 90 -24.47 -30.72 40.86
CA LYS A 90 -25.60 -31.18 40.04
C LYS A 90 -25.81 -30.30 38.79
N ARG A 91 -25.59 -28.98 38.91
CA ARG A 91 -25.64 -28.06 37.77
C ARG A 91 -24.48 -28.30 36.80
N MET A 92 -23.26 -28.46 37.30
CA MET A 92 -22.08 -28.73 36.47
C MET A 92 -22.22 -30.07 35.72
N ASP A 93 -22.74 -31.11 36.38
CA ASP A 93 -23.08 -32.38 35.72
C ASP A 93 -24.08 -32.20 34.57
N ALA A 94 -25.12 -31.37 34.78
CA ALA A 94 -26.08 -31.04 33.74
C ALA A 94 -25.43 -30.27 32.58
N PHE A 95 -24.51 -29.34 32.88
CA PHE A 95 -23.73 -28.64 31.86
C PHE A 95 -22.83 -29.58 31.06
N ARG A 96 -22.10 -30.51 31.71
CA ARG A 96 -21.27 -31.50 31.00
C ARG A 96 -22.11 -32.32 30.02
N LYS A 97 -23.28 -32.81 30.46
CA LYS A 97 -24.21 -33.58 29.59
C LYS A 97 -24.76 -32.73 28.44
N ALA A 98 -25.23 -31.51 28.73
CA ALA A 98 -25.80 -30.62 27.74
C ALA A 98 -24.75 -30.16 26.70
N TRP A 99 -23.56 -29.78 27.16
CA TRP A 99 -22.45 -29.35 26.30
C TRP A 99 -21.92 -30.49 25.45
N LYS A 100 -21.68 -31.69 26.02
CA LYS A 100 -21.24 -32.86 25.26
C LYS A 100 -22.25 -33.24 24.18
N SER A 101 -23.54 -33.19 24.49
CA SER A 101 -24.62 -33.43 23.52
C SER A 101 -24.71 -32.33 22.44
N ALA A 102 -24.44 -31.08 22.80
CA ALA A 102 -24.54 -29.95 21.88
C ALA A 102 -23.32 -29.81 20.95
N TRP A 103 -22.12 -30.04 21.46
CA TRP A 103 -20.84 -29.67 20.84
C TRP A 103 -19.80 -30.79 20.78
N GLY A 104 -20.01 -31.90 21.51
CA GLY A 104 -19.10 -33.06 21.48
C GLY A 104 -17.82 -32.94 22.30
N THR A 105 -17.58 -31.80 22.98
CA THR A 105 -16.32 -31.53 23.69
C THR A 105 -16.44 -31.58 25.21
N ASP A 106 -15.30 -31.62 25.90
CA ASP A 106 -15.20 -31.69 27.37
C ASP A 106 -14.90 -30.33 28.03
N PHE A 107 -15.26 -29.22 27.37
CA PHE A 107 -15.06 -27.84 27.84
C PHE A 107 -15.48 -27.62 29.30
N CYS A 108 -16.69 -28.06 29.69
CA CYS A 108 -17.18 -27.88 31.06
C CYS A 108 -16.27 -28.56 32.11
N THR A 109 -15.76 -29.76 31.80
CA THR A 109 -14.81 -30.48 32.65
C THR A 109 -13.49 -29.72 32.76
N LYS A 110 -12.98 -29.22 31.63
CA LYS A 110 -11.72 -28.46 31.61
C LYS A 110 -11.80 -27.17 32.43
N MET A 111 -12.94 -26.46 32.38
CA MET A 111 -13.15 -25.25 33.19
C MET A 111 -13.23 -25.56 34.68
N GLU A 112 -13.97 -26.57 35.09
CA GLU A 112 -14.03 -26.98 36.49
C GLU A 112 -12.66 -27.39 37.04
N VAL A 113 -11.90 -28.19 36.29
CA VAL A 113 -10.53 -28.56 36.67
C VAL A 113 -9.65 -27.32 36.80
N TYR A 114 -9.67 -26.42 35.82
CA TYR A 114 -8.92 -25.17 35.85
C TYR A 114 -9.20 -24.38 37.13
N PHE A 115 -10.47 -24.10 37.43
CA PHE A 115 -10.86 -23.33 38.61
C PHE A 115 -10.52 -24.03 39.93
N SER A 116 -10.60 -25.36 39.98
CA SER A 116 -10.23 -26.14 41.17
C SER A 116 -8.74 -26.05 41.52
N LEU A 117 -7.88 -25.76 40.53
CA LEU A 117 -6.43 -25.71 40.66
C LEU A 117 -5.89 -24.29 40.93
N LEU A 118 -6.75 -23.26 40.94
CA LEU A 118 -6.31 -21.88 41.16
C LEU A 118 -5.97 -21.59 42.62
N SER A 119 -4.77 -21.04 42.84
CA SER A 119 -4.41 -20.47 44.13
C SER A 119 -5.19 -19.19 44.43
N VAL A 120 -5.33 -18.84 45.71
CA VAL A 120 -6.00 -17.59 46.14
C VAL A 120 -5.36 -16.35 45.50
N GLN A 121 -4.03 -16.36 45.31
CA GLN A 121 -3.33 -15.26 44.67
C GLN A 121 -3.69 -15.15 43.18
N VAL A 122 -3.73 -16.27 42.46
CA VAL A 122 -4.12 -16.31 41.05
C VAL A 122 -5.57 -15.87 40.87
N LYS A 123 -6.49 -16.31 41.72
CA LYS A 123 -7.89 -15.85 41.71
C LYS A 123 -8.00 -14.32 41.85
N ARG A 124 -7.25 -13.72 42.78
CA ARG A 124 -7.21 -12.25 42.95
C ARG A 124 -6.66 -11.52 41.73
N SER A 125 -5.60 -12.04 41.11
CA SER A 125 -5.02 -11.45 39.89
C SER A 125 -6.00 -11.55 38.72
N ARG A 126 -6.65 -12.70 38.56
CA ARG A 126 -7.66 -12.96 37.54
C ARG A 126 -8.83 -11.97 37.64
N VAL A 127 -9.37 -11.70 38.83
CA VAL A 127 -10.44 -10.71 39.02
C VAL A 127 -10.04 -9.31 38.53
N LYS A 128 -8.80 -8.88 38.80
CA LYS A 128 -8.29 -7.57 38.33
C LYS A 128 -8.13 -7.52 36.81
N LEU A 129 -7.60 -8.59 36.21
CA LEU A 129 -7.46 -8.69 34.75
C LEU A 129 -8.84 -8.71 34.09
N LYS A 130 -9.80 -9.45 34.64
CA LYS A 130 -11.18 -9.50 34.14
C LYS A 130 -11.83 -8.11 34.17
N ALA A 131 -11.71 -7.37 35.28
CA ALA A 131 -12.23 -6.01 35.34
C ALA A 131 -11.60 -5.08 34.28
N THR A 132 -10.32 -5.29 33.96
CA THR A 132 -9.63 -4.53 32.90
C THR A 132 -10.15 -4.94 31.51
N TYR A 133 -10.27 -6.24 31.25
CA TYR A 133 -10.87 -6.80 30.04
C TYR A 133 -12.27 -6.25 29.81
N ASP A 134 -13.17 -6.34 30.79
CA ASP A 134 -14.55 -5.85 30.69
C ASP A 134 -14.57 -4.36 30.31
N LYS A 135 -13.71 -3.54 30.94
CA LYS A 135 -13.58 -2.12 30.61
C LYS A 135 -13.12 -1.89 29.17
N LYS A 136 -12.17 -2.68 28.68
CA LYS A 136 -11.64 -2.56 27.30
C LYS A 136 -12.66 -3.01 26.27
N THR A 137 -13.42 -4.07 26.55
CA THR A 137 -14.51 -4.54 25.69
C THR A 137 -15.62 -3.50 25.56
N ILE A 138 -15.97 -2.80 26.64
CA ILE A 138 -16.90 -1.66 26.59
C ILE A 138 -16.36 -0.55 25.67
N LEU A 139 -15.07 -0.20 25.79
CA LEU A 139 -14.45 0.84 24.96
C LEU A 139 -14.37 0.42 23.48
N PHE A 140 -14.12 -0.86 23.20
CA PHE A 140 -14.15 -1.43 21.85
C PHE A 140 -15.52 -1.26 21.21
N HIS A 141 -16.59 -1.70 21.89
CA HIS A 141 -17.96 -1.58 21.37
C HIS A 141 -18.42 -0.13 21.24
N ALA A 142 -17.99 0.76 22.15
CA ALA A 142 -18.26 2.19 22.02
C ALA A 142 -17.56 2.80 20.79
N ASN A 143 -16.34 2.37 20.47
CA ASN A 143 -15.62 2.84 19.28
C ASN A 143 -16.19 2.23 17.98
N MET A 144 -16.70 1.00 18.04
CA MET A 144 -17.35 0.32 16.90
C MET A 144 -18.72 0.91 16.55
N SER A 145 -19.49 1.34 17.55
CA SER A 145 -20.84 1.90 17.37
C SER A 145 -20.86 3.41 17.11
N GLY A 146 -19.79 4.12 17.47
CA GLY A 146 -19.61 5.55 17.21
C GLY A 146 -18.85 5.85 15.90
N GLU A 147 -18.29 7.06 15.82
CA GLU A 147 -17.31 7.38 14.77
C GLU A 147 -16.04 6.55 14.99
N LYS A 148 -15.73 5.69 14.03
CA LYS A 148 -14.59 4.77 14.10
C LYS A 148 -13.28 5.53 14.08
N GLN A 149 -12.64 5.65 15.25
CA GLN A 149 -11.34 6.31 15.39
C GLN A 149 -10.23 5.26 15.37
N GLY A 150 -9.45 5.22 14.27
CA GLY A 150 -8.43 4.20 14.04
C GLY A 150 -7.37 4.10 15.15
N PHE A 151 -6.90 5.24 15.67
CA PHE A 151 -5.91 5.25 16.75
C PHE A 151 -6.41 4.58 18.05
N LYS A 152 -7.72 4.63 18.33
CA LYS A 152 -8.32 3.94 19.47
C LYS A 152 -8.32 2.43 19.29
N PHE A 153 -8.59 1.94 18.07
CA PHE A 153 -8.49 0.50 17.78
C PHE A 153 -7.06 0.00 17.89
N THR A 154 -6.06 0.74 17.37
CA THR A 154 -4.65 0.35 17.53
C THR A 154 -4.24 0.27 19.00
N ALA A 155 -4.65 1.23 19.83
CA ALA A 155 -4.39 1.22 21.26
C ALA A 155 -5.11 0.07 21.98
N LEU A 156 -6.38 -0.17 21.66
CA LEU A 156 -7.16 -1.28 22.23
C LEU A 156 -6.59 -2.64 21.81
N GLY A 157 -6.16 -2.81 20.56
CA GLY A 157 -5.53 -4.04 20.08
C GLY A 157 -4.29 -4.40 20.89
N LEU A 158 -3.41 -3.42 21.16
CA LEU A 158 -2.22 -3.61 22.00
C LEU A 158 -2.58 -3.97 23.45
N ASP A 159 -3.61 -3.33 23.99
CA ASP A 159 -4.09 -3.63 25.35
C ASP A 159 -4.69 -5.04 25.43
N PHE A 160 -5.43 -5.47 24.41
CA PHE A 160 -5.99 -6.82 24.34
C PHE A 160 -4.93 -7.90 24.13
N GLU A 161 -3.87 -7.64 23.36
CA GLU A 161 -2.74 -8.58 23.25
C GLU A 161 -2.07 -8.83 24.60
N ARG A 162 -1.80 -7.74 25.36
CA ARG A 162 -1.24 -7.83 26.70
C ARG A 162 -2.18 -8.52 27.68
N LEU A 163 -3.49 -8.28 27.57
CA LEU A 163 -4.48 -9.00 28.38
C LEU A 163 -4.48 -10.49 28.03
N GLY A 164 -4.40 -10.84 26.74
CA GLY A 164 -4.30 -12.21 26.27
C GLY A 164 -3.10 -12.92 26.88
N GLU A 165 -1.92 -12.31 26.82
CA GLU A 165 -0.68 -12.84 27.43
C GLU A 165 -0.82 -13.02 28.94
N ALA A 166 -1.34 -12.00 29.64
CA ALA A 166 -1.51 -12.05 31.08
C ALA A 166 -2.51 -13.13 31.52
N PHE A 167 -3.60 -13.36 30.77
CA PHE A 167 -4.52 -14.46 31.04
C PHE A 167 -3.90 -15.82 30.72
N ASP A 168 -3.11 -15.91 29.64
CA ASP A 168 -2.44 -17.13 29.23
C ASP A 168 -1.42 -17.61 30.29
N GLU A 169 -0.68 -16.67 30.89
CA GLU A 169 0.24 -16.90 32.03
C GLU A 169 -0.49 -17.42 33.27
N LEU A 170 -1.74 -17.00 33.51
CA LEU A 170 -2.59 -17.53 34.59
C LEU A 170 -3.28 -18.84 34.22
N GLY A 171 -3.06 -19.36 33.01
CA GLY A 171 -3.75 -20.52 32.47
C GLY A 171 -5.23 -20.30 32.13
N ASP A 172 -5.74 -19.06 32.20
CA ASP A 172 -7.13 -18.73 31.85
C ASP A 172 -7.28 -18.66 30.34
N LYS A 173 -7.30 -19.83 29.70
CA LYS A 173 -7.38 -19.91 28.24
C LYS A 173 -8.70 -19.37 27.68
N TYR A 174 -9.77 -19.26 28.48
CA TYR A 174 -11.02 -18.66 28.01
C TYR A 174 -10.86 -17.15 27.80
N TYR A 175 -10.41 -16.42 28.81
CA TYR A 175 -10.20 -14.98 28.66
C TYR A 175 -8.97 -14.64 27.83
N ALA A 176 -7.97 -15.52 27.77
CA ALA A 176 -6.87 -15.40 26.80
C ALA A 176 -7.41 -15.46 25.37
N ALA A 177 -8.20 -16.49 25.04
CA ALA A 177 -8.85 -16.61 23.74
C ALA A 177 -9.60 -15.33 23.38
N TYR A 178 -10.58 -14.92 24.19
CA TYR A 178 -11.40 -13.76 23.84
C TYR A 178 -10.62 -12.44 23.81
N SER A 179 -9.56 -12.29 24.61
CA SER A 179 -8.66 -11.14 24.49
C SER A 179 -7.96 -11.13 23.13
N TYR A 180 -7.43 -12.26 22.67
CA TYR A 180 -6.85 -12.36 21.33
C TYR A 180 -7.89 -12.19 20.22
N LEU A 181 -9.13 -12.65 20.40
CA LEU A 181 -10.22 -12.35 19.46
C LEU A 181 -10.42 -10.84 19.31
N PHE A 182 -10.58 -10.11 20.41
CA PHE A 182 -10.76 -8.66 20.36
C PHE A 182 -9.53 -7.92 19.84
N ALA A 183 -8.32 -8.40 20.14
CA ALA A 183 -7.09 -7.90 19.52
C ALA A 183 -7.13 -8.07 17.99
N GLY A 184 -7.49 -9.26 17.51
CA GLY A 184 -7.59 -9.54 16.09
C GLY A 184 -8.58 -8.63 15.38
N LEU A 185 -9.78 -8.46 15.96
CA LEU A 185 -10.83 -7.58 15.45
C LEU A 185 -10.39 -6.10 15.43
N CYS A 186 -9.55 -5.64 16.37
CA CYS A 186 -9.05 -4.27 16.37
C CYS A 186 -8.14 -3.97 15.18
N TYR A 187 -7.52 -4.99 14.57
CA TYR A 187 -6.60 -4.82 13.45
C TYR A 187 -7.26 -5.07 12.08
N GLU A 188 -8.53 -5.45 12.05
CA GLU A 188 -9.24 -5.73 10.80
C GLU A 188 -9.64 -4.47 10.02
N ASP A 189 -9.97 -4.69 8.74
CA ASP A 189 -10.58 -3.69 7.85
C ASP A 189 -11.89 -3.13 8.39
N THR A 190 -12.69 -3.94 9.09
CA THR A 190 -13.93 -3.50 9.71
C THR A 190 -13.70 -2.44 10.80
N ALA A 191 -12.55 -2.45 11.47
CA ALA A 191 -12.19 -1.51 12.52
C ALA A 191 -11.34 -0.33 12.01
N LEU A 192 -10.29 -0.61 11.23
CA LEU A 192 -9.30 0.38 10.80
C LEU A 192 -9.52 0.92 9.37
N GLY A 193 -10.41 0.31 8.61
CA GLY A 193 -10.57 0.54 7.18
C GLY A 193 -9.51 -0.21 6.35
N PRO A 194 -9.76 -0.47 5.06
CA PRO A 194 -8.91 -1.32 4.23
C PRO A 194 -7.45 -0.85 4.14
N LYS A 195 -7.21 0.47 4.22
CA LYS A 195 -5.87 1.07 4.10
C LYS A 195 -5.01 0.92 5.36
N ASN A 196 -5.64 0.81 6.54
CA ASN A 196 -4.93 0.80 7.83
C ASN A 196 -5.00 -0.56 8.55
N ALA A 197 -5.79 -1.51 8.04
CA ALA A 197 -5.89 -2.85 8.59
C ALA A 197 -4.53 -3.55 8.62
N ASP A 198 -4.28 -4.30 9.68
CA ASP A 198 -3.14 -5.20 9.82
C ASP A 198 -3.67 -6.64 9.89
N GLN A 199 -4.13 -7.14 8.73
CA GLN A 199 -4.75 -8.46 8.61
C GLN A 199 -3.81 -9.60 9.01
N LYS A 200 -2.49 -9.40 8.89
CA LYS A 200 -1.49 -10.36 9.39
C LYS A 200 -1.49 -10.42 10.90
N ARG A 201 -1.49 -9.26 11.57
CA ARG A 201 -1.61 -9.21 13.03
C ARG A 201 -2.97 -9.69 13.51
N SER A 202 -4.04 -9.46 12.75
CA SER A 202 -5.34 -10.11 12.99
C SER A 202 -5.20 -11.63 12.95
N CYS A 203 -4.54 -12.17 11.92
CA CYS A 203 -4.30 -13.61 11.79
C CYS A 203 -3.47 -14.20 12.94
N VAL A 204 -2.39 -13.52 13.37
CA VAL A 204 -1.58 -13.95 14.53
C VAL A 204 -2.46 -14.04 15.79
N ASN A 205 -3.31 -13.04 16.00
CA ASN A 205 -4.23 -13.05 17.14
C ASN A 205 -5.34 -14.10 16.98
N TYR A 206 -5.80 -14.38 15.76
CA TYR A 206 -6.74 -15.49 15.50
C TYR A 206 -6.12 -16.87 15.70
N GLU A 207 -4.83 -17.06 15.38
CA GLU A 207 -4.10 -18.28 15.73
C GLU A 207 -4.04 -18.47 17.25
N LYS A 208 -3.69 -17.41 17.99
CA LYS A 208 -3.66 -17.45 19.46
C LYS A 208 -5.06 -17.71 20.04
N TYR A 209 -6.10 -17.10 19.48
CA TYR A 209 -7.50 -17.37 19.84
C TYR A 209 -7.86 -18.84 19.62
N MET A 210 -7.60 -19.38 18.43
CA MET A 210 -7.93 -20.76 18.08
C MET A 210 -7.14 -21.75 18.95
N ALA A 211 -5.85 -21.52 19.18
CA ALA A 211 -5.02 -22.36 20.04
C ALA A 211 -5.53 -22.38 21.49
N ALA A 212 -5.92 -21.22 22.03
CA ALA A 212 -6.50 -21.11 23.36
C ALA A 212 -7.87 -21.81 23.45
N CYS A 213 -8.73 -21.68 22.43
CA CYS A 213 -9.99 -22.41 22.31
C CYS A 213 -9.77 -23.94 22.23
N GLU A 214 -8.81 -24.40 21.43
CA GLU A 214 -8.46 -25.82 21.27
C GLU A 214 -7.96 -26.42 22.59
N ALA A 215 -7.11 -25.69 23.33
CA ALA A 215 -6.59 -26.12 24.63
C ALA A 215 -7.70 -26.46 25.64
N ILE A 216 -8.82 -25.72 25.58
CA ILE A 216 -9.99 -25.91 26.44
C ILE A 216 -11.17 -26.61 25.76
N GLU A 217 -11.00 -27.03 24.50
CA GLU A 217 -12.03 -27.62 23.66
C GLU A 217 -13.31 -26.77 23.55
N LEU A 218 -13.15 -25.45 23.50
CA LEU A 218 -14.22 -24.52 23.19
C LEU A 218 -14.46 -24.52 21.67
N SER A 219 -15.57 -25.10 21.22
CA SER A 219 -15.91 -25.26 19.79
C SER A 219 -17.26 -24.65 19.44
N ASP A 220 -17.56 -23.46 19.96
CA ASP A 220 -18.81 -22.73 19.73
C ASP A 220 -18.93 -22.15 18.29
N PRO A 221 -20.03 -21.47 17.90
CA PRO A 221 -20.14 -20.86 16.58
C PRO A 221 -19.09 -19.77 16.32
N GLN A 222 -18.63 -19.08 17.36
CA GLN A 222 -17.62 -18.04 17.25
C GLN A 222 -16.29 -18.66 16.81
N TYR A 223 -15.87 -19.77 17.42
CA TYR A 223 -14.67 -20.50 17.03
C TYR A 223 -14.73 -20.90 15.55
N LYS A 224 -15.85 -21.45 15.10
CA LYS A 224 -16.03 -21.84 13.68
C LYS A 224 -15.97 -20.62 12.76
N THR A 225 -16.66 -19.54 13.12
CA THR A 225 -16.69 -18.29 12.34
C THR A 225 -15.30 -17.71 12.19
N ILE A 226 -14.53 -17.65 13.27
CA ILE A 226 -13.16 -17.11 13.25
C ILE A 226 -12.20 -18.03 12.54
N ARG A 227 -12.33 -19.36 12.69
CA ARG A 227 -11.51 -20.32 11.95
C ARG A 227 -11.75 -20.21 10.44
N ASP A 228 -13.01 -20.11 10.01
CA ASP A 228 -13.37 -19.97 8.60
C ASP A 228 -12.93 -18.59 8.07
N HIS A 229 -13.06 -17.53 8.89
CA HIS A 229 -12.54 -16.20 8.56
C HIS A 229 -11.01 -16.19 8.43
N TYR A 230 -10.30 -16.81 9.37
CA TYR A 230 -8.85 -17.00 9.33
C TYR A 230 -8.43 -17.78 8.08
N ALA A 231 -9.12 -18.88 7.74
CA ALA A 231 -8.84 -19.64 6.53
C ALA A 231 -8.99 -18.78 5.26
N ARG A 232 -9.99 -17.90 5.22
CA ARG A 232 -10.15 -16.92 4.14
C ARG A 232 -8.99 -15.91 4.11
N LEU A 233 -8.58 -15.36 5.24
CA LEU A 233 -7.43 -14.44 5.31
C LEU A 233 -6.11 -15.14 4.95
N ALA A 234 -5.92 -16.40 5.35
CA ALA A 234 -4.81 -17.24 4.97
C ALA A 234 -4.77 -17.48 3.45
N ALA A 235 -5.92 -17.76 2.84
CA ALA A 235 -6.04 -17.90 1.38
C ALA A 235 -5.70 -16.59 0.62
N LEU A 236 -5.91 -15.44 1.27
CA LEU A 236 -5.50 -14.12 0.77
C LEU A 236 -4.03 -13.77 1.06
N GLY A 237 -3.27 -14.69 1.69
CA GLY A 237 -1.83 -14.52 1.97
C GLY A 237 -1.53 -13.76 3.26
N PHE A 238 -2.51 -13.55 4.14
CA PHE A 238 -2.31 -12.89 5.43
C PHE A 238 -1.90 -13.85 6.56
N ALA A 239 -1.94 -15.16 6.31
CA ALA A 239 -1.41 -16.18 7.20
C ALA A 239 -0.80 -17.34 6.40
N THR A 240 0.09 -18.10 7.01
CA THR A 240 0.59 -19.36 6.45
C THR A 240 -0.52 -20.42 6.55
N PRO A 241 -0.86 -21.17 5.48
CA PRO A 241 -1.86 -22.23 5.57
C PRO A 241 -1.46 -23.23 6.66
N ARG A 242 -2.31 -23.44 7.66
CA ARG A 242 -2.15 -24.52 8.64
C ARG A 242 -2.30 -25.82 7.86
N VAL A 243 -1.19 -26.48 7.54
CA VAL A 243 -1.18 -27.79 6.90
C VAL A 243 -1.88 -28.75 7.87
N GLU A 244 -3.01 -29.33 7.45
CA GLU A 244 -3.60 -30.44 8.18
C GLU A 244 -2.55 -31.56 8.27
N GLU A 245 -2.27 -32.00 9.50
CA GLU A 245 -1.13 -32.87 9.83
C GLU A 245 -1.03 -34.09 8.90
N GLY A 246 0.09 -34.16 8.18
CA GLY A 246 0.42 -35.24 7.26
C GLY A 246 1.90 -35.23 6.88
N THR A 247 2.73 -35.77 7.78
CA THR A 247 4.08 -36.39 7.58
C THR A 247 5.08 -35.78 6.58
N GLY A 248 6.20 -35.25 7.10
CA GLY A 248 7.50 -35.18 6.39
C GLY A 248 8.33 -33.91 6.66
N PRO A 249 9.66 -33.96 6.45
CA PRO A 249 10.62 -33.93 7.55
C PRO A 249 11.35 -32.58 7.77
N GLU A 250 11.90 -32.45 8.98
CA GLU A 250 12.82 -31.40 9.43
C GLU A 250 13.95 -31.13 8.43
N VAL A 251 14.22 -29.85 8.19
CA VAL A 251 15.47 -29.38 7.60
C VAL A 251 16.09 -28.39 8.59
N GLU A 252 17.08 -28.89 9.32
CA GLU A 252 18.07 -28.09 10.03
C GLU A 252 18.87 -27.23 9.03
N GLY A 253 19.02 -25.95 9.36
CA GLY A 253 19.82 -25.02 8.58
C GLY A 253 19.87 -23.65 9.25
N ALA A 254 20.52 -23.57 10.41
CA ALA A 254 20.79 -22.31 11.08
C ALA A 254 21.65 -21.41 10.17
N ALA A 255 21.06 -20.33 9.65
CA ALA A 255 21.78 -19.25 9.02
C ALA A 255 22.33 -18.32 10.11
N ALA A 256 23.65 -18.08 10.05
CA ALA A 256 24.37 -17.24 10.98
C ALA A 256 23.84 -15.80 10.97
N THR A 257 23.52 -15.29 12.16
CA THR A 257 23.10 -13.92 12.42
C THR A 257 24.23 -12.93 12.11
N PRO A 258 24.04 -11.92 11.24
CA PRO A 258 24.98 -10.82 11.12
C PRO A 258 24.93 -9.98 12.39
N LYS A 259 26.09 -9.81 13.04
CA LYS A 259 26.28 -8.94 14.20
C LYS A 259 26.16 -7.48 13.74
N ALA A 260 25.19 -6.75 14.26
CA ALA A 260 25.13 -5.28 14.10
C ALA A 260 26.43 -4.66 14.65
N ALA A 261 27.19 -3.98 13.79
CA ALA A 261 28.36 -3.24 14.20
C ALA A 261 27.92 -1.94 14.89
N LYS A 262 28.22 -1.81 16.19
CA LYS A 262 28.15 -0.51 16.88
C LYS A 262 29.27 0.39 16.33
N GLY A 263 28.94 1.25 15.37
CA GLY A 263 29.80 2.37 14.99
C GLY A 263 29.75 3.48 16.06
N PRO A 264 30.83 4.26 16.26
CA PRO A 264 30.84 5.39 17.18
C PRO A 264 29.87 6.48 16.72
N ALA A 265 29.30 7.23 17.67
CA ALA A 265 28.55 8.44 17.39
C ALA A 265 29.50 9.51 16.81
N ALA A 266 29.72 9.46 15.49
CA ALA A 266 30.45 10.48 14.77
C ALA A 266 29.60 11.77 14.66
N ALA A 267 30.26 12.92 14.68
CA ALA A 267 29.59 14.22 14.54
C ALA A 267 28.96 14.35 13.14
N ALA A 268 27.91 15.16 13.04
CA ALA A 268 27.32 15.52 11.75
C ALA A 268 28.38 16.16 10.85
N VAL A 269 28.38 15.78 9.56
CA VAL A 269 29.23 16.37 8.53
C VAL A 269 28.35 17.31 7.72
N SER A 270 28.69 18.60 7.68
CA SER A 270 28.07 19.57 6.78
C SER A 270 29.08 19.96 5.72
N LEU A 271 28.65 19.96 4.46
CA LEU A 271 29.52 20.25 3.32
C LEU A 271 28.80 21.05 2.24
N GLU A 272 29.57 21.92 1.60
CA GLU A 272 29.17 22.60 0.37
C GLU A 272 29.32 21.62 -0.80
N MET A 273 28.34 21.62 -1.68
CA MET A 273 28.23 20.73 -2.84
C MET A 273 28.61 21.49 -4.10
N GLU A 274 29.31 20.83 -5.01
CA GLU A 274 29.74 21.40 -6.29
C GLU A 274 28.89 20.88 -7.45
N PHE A 275 28.49 21.77 -8.34
CA PHE A 275 27.78 21.39 -9.55
C PHE A 275 28.67 20.55 -10.47
N ASP A 276 28.09 19.51 -11.06
CA ASP A 276 28.71 18.72 -12.12
C ASP A 276 27.68 18.26 -13.15
N LEU A 277 28.14 18.12 -14.39
CA LEU A 277 27.31 17.78 -15.54
C LEU A 277 27.32 16.26 -15.79
N VAL A 278 26.14 15.71 -16.05
CA VAL A 278 25.96 14.33 -16.55
C VAL A 278 25.81 14.37 -18.06
N GLU A 279 26.92 14.18 -18.78
CA GLU A 279 26.98 14.32 -20.24
C GLU A 279 26.22 13.24 -21.04
N LYS A 280 25.87 12.11 -20.41
CA LYS A 280 25.26 10.96 -21.10
C LYS A 280 24.11 10.40 -20.28
N LEU A 281 22.96 10.17 -20.92
CA LEU A 281 21.79 9.51 -20.31
C LEU A 281 22.16 8.20 -19.61
N THR A 282 23.01 7.40 -20.25
CA THR A 282 23.39 6.06 -19.79
C THR A 282 24.59 6.07 -18.83
N ALA A 283 25.03 7.24 -18.35
CA ALA A 283 26.14 7.32 -17.40
C ALA A 283 25.82 6.59 -16.09
N PHE A 284 24.54 6.64 -15.68
CA PHE A 284 23.99 5.99 -14.50
C PHE A 284 22.62 5.38 -14.82
N SER A 285 22.33 4.22 -14.26
CA SER A 285 20.96 3.73 -14.16
C SER A 285 20.25 4.53 -13.07
N ARG A 286 19.16 5.20 -13.42
CA ARG A 286 18.41 6.12 -12.52
C ARG A 286 16.92 5.79 -12.52
N PRO A 287 16.19 5.99 -11.40
CA PRO A 287 14.79 5.61 -11.23
C PRO A 287 13.82 6.57 -11.95
N SER A 288 14.05 6.87 -13.22
CA SER A 288 13.22 7.77 -14.01
C SER A 288 12.81 7.14 -15.34
N TYR A 289 11.53 7.33 -15.68
CA TYR A 289 10.92 6.80 -16.90
C TYR A 289 11.46 7.47 -18.18
N PHE A 290 12.13 8.61 -18.07
CA PHE A 290 12.54 9.47 -19.20
C PHE A 290 14.00 9.29 -19.62
N LEU A 291 14.72 8.32 -19.06
CA LEU A 291 16.16 8.20 -19.23
C LEU A 291 16.57 7.11 -20.21
N ASP A 292 15.95 7.15 -21.39
CA ASP A 292 16.21 6.24 -22.51
C ASP A 292 15.95 6.91 -23.87
N ASP A 293 16.41 6.29 -24.95
CA ASP A 293 16.35 6.87 -26.31
C ASP A 293 14.93 7.14 -26.87
N ILE A 294 13.86 6.93 -26.10
CA ILE A 294 12.48 7.22 -26.49
C ILE A 294 12.13 8.66 -26.09
N TYR A 295 12.79 9.64 -26.70
CA TYR A 295 12.55 11.06 -26.41
C TYR A 295 11.14 11.59 -26.73
N PRO A 296 10.33 11.03 -27.66
CA PRO A 296 8.99 11.55 -27.93
C PRO A 296 8.00 11.51 -26.75
N ILE A 297 8.37 10.83 -25.66
CA ILE A 297 7.57 10.75 -24.42
C ILE A 297 8.27 11.37 -23.21
N TRP A 298 9.38 12.08 -23.42
CA TRP A 298 10.04 12.90 -22.41
C TRP A 298 9.28 14.18 -22.13
N ASN A 299 9.73 14.92 -21.12
CA ASN A 299 9.32 16.31 -20.94
C ASN A 299 9.75 17.13 -22.16
N SER A 300 8.92 18.09 -22.56
CA SER A 300 9.19 18.90 -23.74
C SER A 300 8.68 20.32 -23.61
N VAL A 301 9.40 21.25 -24.24
CA VAL A 301 8.91 22.60 -24.52
C VAL A 301 8.50 22.66 -26.00
N THR A 302 7.33 23.23 -26.25
CA THR A 302 6.80 23.43 -27.60
C THR A 302 6.84 24.91 -27.94
N LEU A 303 7.52 25.25 -29.04
CA LEU A 303 7.59 26.61 -29.55
C LEU A 303 6.90 26.65 -30.92
N ASN A 304 6.11 27.70 -31.14
CA ASN A 304 5.40 27.92 -32.39
C ASN A 304 6.31 28.69 -33.36
N LYS A 305 5.75 29.63 -34.12
CA LYS A 305 6.49 30.51 -35.04
C LYS A 305 7.56 31.33 -34.33
N LYS A 306 8.52 31.84 -35.12
CA LYS A 306 9.52 32.82 -34.66
C LYS A 306 8.89 33.90 -33.76
N GLY A 307 9.55 34.19 -32.64
CA GLY A 307 9.09 35.11 -31.60
C GLY A 307 8.24 34.44 -30.51
N SER A 308 7.92 33.15 -30.62
CA SER A 308 7.28 32.42 -29.53
C SER A 308 8.23 32.13 -28.38
N ARG A 309 7.68 32.04 -27.18
CA ARG A 309 8.36 31.59 -25.96
C ARG A 309 7.54 30.55 -25.20
N ALA A 310 8.21 29.73 -24.41
CA ALA A 310 7.56 28.83 -23.46
C ALA A 310 8.49 28.50 -22.30
N THR A 311 7.93 28.47 -21.09
CA THR A 311 8.66 28.22 -19.84
C THR A 311 8.99 26.74 -19.68
N ILE A 312 10.20 26.44 -19.18
CA ILE A 312 10.52 25.09 -18.71
C ILE A 312 9.66 24.78 -17.47
N LEU A 313 8.82 23.77 -17.60
CA LEU A 313 7.86 23.39 -16.54
C LEU A 313 8.56 22.77 -15.33
N ARG A 314 7.88 22.85 -14.17
CA ARG A 314 8.22 22.24 -12.85
C ARG A 314 9.24 23.00 -12.00
N ILE A 315 9.88 24.02 -12.54
CA ILE A 315 10.69 24.96 -11.77
C ILE A 315 9.82 26.18 -11.47
N GLU A 316 9.75 26.56 -10.19
CA GLU A 316 9.12 27.83 -9.80
C GLU A 316 9.91 28.99 -10.42
N ASP A 317 9.22 29.84 -11.19
CA ASP A 317 9.84 30.89 -12.00
C ASP A 317 10.98 30.39 -12.90
N GLY A 318 10.80 29.19 -13.46
CA GLY A 318 11.77 28.57 -14.37
C GLY A 318 12.11 29.40 -15.61
N PRO A 319 13.24 29.09 -16.27
CA PRO A 319 13.71 29.82 -17.43
C PRO A 319 12.77 29.66 -18.63
N ASP A 320 12.72 30.69 -19.48
CA ASP A 320 11.94 30.69 -20.71
C ASP A 320 12.80 30.20 -21.88
N VAL A 321 12.23 29.37 -22.75
CA VAL A 321 12.86 29.00 -24.03
C VAL A 321 12.27 29.88 -25.12
N LEU A 322 13.13 30.58 -25.86
CA LEU A 322 12.79 31.56 -26.89
C LEU A 322 13.10 31.01 -28.28
N ARG A 323 12.18 31.21 -29.25
CA ARG A 323 12.44 30.97 -30.68
C ARG A 323 12.81 32.29 -31.37
N VAL A 324 14.09 32.66 -31.32
CA VAL A 324 14.63 33.92 -31.89
C VAL A 324 14.69 33.88 -33.42
N GLY A 325 14.94 32.70 -33.99
CA GLY A 325 14.98 32.48 -35.44
C GLY A 325 14.37 31.14 -35.86
N SER A 326 14.45 30.82 -37.16
CA SER A 326 13.89 29.54 -37.67
C SER A 326 14.56 28.32 -37.03
N ALA A 327 15.86 28.41 -36.77
CA ALA A 327 16.69 27.39 -36.11
C ALA A 327 17.57 27.98 -34.99
N ASP A 328 17.21 29.16 -34.48
CA ASP A 328 17.92 29.85 -33.39
C ASP A 328 17.00 29.84 -32.17
N ILE A 329 17.37 29.01 -31.19
CA ILE A 329 16.65 28.81 -29.94
C ILE A 329 17.58 29.16 -28.80
N GLN A 330 17.08 29.94 -27.87
CA GLN A 330 17.84 30.42 -26.73
C GLN A 330 17.04 30.21 -25.45
N VAL A 331 17.73 30.12 -24.32
CA VAL A 331 17.16 30.08 -22.99
C VAL A 331 17.40 31.44 -22.36
N ASP A 332 16.32 32.03 -21.86
CA ASP A 332 16.24 33.27 -21.09
C ASP A 332 16.20 32.87 -19.60
N GLU A 333 17.33 33.04 -18.92
CA GLU A 333 17.56 32.57 -17.56
C GLU A 333 16.96 33.51 -16.52
N ASP A 334 17.00 34.81 -16.76
CA ASP A 334 16.54 35.86 -15.85
C ASP A 334 15.17 36.45 -16.20
N ARG A 335 14.60 36.01 -17.32
CA ARG A 335 13.26 36.32 -17.81
C ARG A 335 13.12 37.79 -18.24
N ASP A 336 14.21 38.40 -18.70
CA ASP A 336 14.21 39.77 -19.22
C ASP A 336 13.65 39.87 -20.66
N GLY A 337 13.44 38.72 -21.32
CA GLY A 337 12.91 38.59 -22.67
C GLY A 337 13.97 38.46 -23.76
N GLU A 338 15.25 38.50 -23.41
CA GLU A 338 16.39 38.25 -24.28
C GLU A 338 16.99 36.87 -23.98
N GLY A 339 17.69 36.28 -24.95
CA GLY A 339 18.28 34.94 -24.76
C GLY A 339 19.71 35.00 -24.23
N ASP A 340 20.00 34.17 -23.22
CA ASP A 340 21.31 34.07 -22.56
C ASP A 340 22.13 32.87 -23.05
N VAL A 341 21.47 31.72 -23.22
CA VAL A 341 22.13 30.43 -23.53
C VAL A 341 21.56 29.82 -24.81
N GLU A 342 22.43 29.51 -25.78
CA GLU A 342 22.02 28.82 -27.01
C GLU A 342 21.58 27.37 -26.71
N LEU A 343 20.42 26.97 -27.25
CA LEU A 343 19.94 25.58 -27.24
C LEU A 343 20.18 24.93 -28.62
N PRO A 344 21.11 23.98 -28.74
CA PRO A 344 21.46 23.43 -30.04
C PRO A 344 20.34 22.58 -30.67
N ILE A 345 19.91 22.92 -31.89
CA ILE A 345 18.99 22.09 -32.69
C ILE A 345 19.79 21.20 -33.66
N ARG A 346 20.54 20.23 -33.14
CA ARG A 346 21.44 19.39 -33.96
C ARG A 346 20.93 17.98 -34.23
N GLY A 347 19.71 17.64 -33.78
CA GLY A 347 19.13 16.30 -33.92
C GLY A 347 19.91 15.21 -33.15
N ARG A 348 20.69 15.61 -32.14
CA ARG A 348 21.43 14.75 -31.22
C ARG A 348 21.28 15.30 -29.80
N LEU A 349 21.58 14.48 -28.80
CA LEU A 349 21.61 14.93 -27.41
C LEU A 349 22.81 15.84 -27.18
N ASP A 350 22.54 17.11 -26.88
CA ASP A 350 23.55 18.07 -26.45
C ASP A 350 23.20 18.55 -25.02
N PRO A 351 24.19 18.69 -24.12
CA PRO A 351 23.96 19.25 -22.80
C PRO A 351 23.75 20.76 -22.87
N VAL A 352 22.80 21.27 -22.10
CA VAL A 352 22.53 22.68 -21.90
C VAL A 352 22.65 22.97 -20.42
N VAL A 353 23.66 23.78 -20.05
CA VAL A 353 23.88 24.24 -18.68
C VAL A 353 23.34 25.66 -18.60
N MET A 354 22.53 25.91 -17.58
CA MET A 354 21.91 27.19 -17.32
C MET A 354 21.94 27.56 -15.84
N GLU A 355 21.65 28.79 -15.49
CA GLU A 355 21.45 29.24 -14.11
C GLU A 355 19.95 29.43 -13.79
N ILE A 356 19.54 29.05 -12.59
CA ILE A 356 18.17 29.21 -12.09
C ILE A 356 18.17 29.88 -10.71
N GLY A 357 17.09 30.59 -10.41
CA GLY A 357 16.91 31.35 -9.17
C GLY A 357 17.67 32.68 -9.16
N GLU A 358 17.48 33.45 -8.10
CA GLU A 358 18.01 34.81 -7.97
C GLU A 358 18.84 34.99 -6.68
N GLY A 359 19.79 35.92 -6.71
CA GLY A 359 20.58 36.29 -5.53
C GLY A 359 21.21 35.06 -4.84
N PRO A 360 21.03 34.87 -3.52
CA PRO A 360 21.58 33.71 -2.80
C PRO A 360 21.06 32.35 -3.24
N SER A 361 19.88 32.26 -3.87
CA SER A 361 19.31 30.99 -4.36
C SER A 361 19.80 30.62 -5.77
N LYS A 362 20.49 31.54 -6.46
CA LYS A 362 21.08 31.31 -7.78
C LYS A 362 21.99 30.08 -7.77
N ARG A 363 21.82 29.20 -8.74
CA ARG A 363 22.57 27.93 -8.87
C ARG A 363 22.54 27.42 -10.30
N LYS A 364 23.52 26.58 -10.65
CA LYS A 364 23.58 25.90 -11.94
C LYS A 364 22.58 24.75 -12.02
N TRP A 365 22.00 24.60 -13.19
CA TRP A 365 21.08 23.53 -13.57
C TRP A 365 21.39 23.06 -14.99
N ALA A 366 21.02 21.82 -15.32
CA ALA A 366 21.31 21.32 -16.66
C ALA A 366 20.36 20.22 -17.12
N VAL A 367 20.16 20.20 -18.44
CA VAL A 367 19.41 19.18 -19.15
C VAL A 367 20.17 18.68 -20.38
N LEU A 368 19.87 17.47 -20.82
CA LEU A 368 20.19 17.01 -22.17
C LEU A 368 18.99 17.33 -23.05
N ALA A 369 19.19 18.09 -24.12
CA ALA A 369 18.14 18.50 -25.04
C ALA A 369 18.28 17.82 -26.41
N ILE A 370 17.15 17.55 -27.06
CA ILE A 370 17.08 16.99 -28.41
C ILE A 370 15.79 17.42 -29.13
N THR A 371 15.83 17.53 -30.45
CA THR A 371 14.66 17.75 -31.31
C THR A 371 14.29 16.48 -32.08
N GLY A 372 13.03 16.39 -32.51
CA GLY A 372 12.55 15.22 -33.26
C GLY A 372 13.09 15.12 -34.69
N SER A 373 12.74 14.02 -35.34
CA SER A 373 13.15 13.64 -36.70
C SER A 373 11.96 13.30 -37.59
N GLU A 374 12.18 13.21 -38.91
CA GLU A 374 11.13 12.90 -39.89
C GLU A 374 10.59 11.47 -39.79
N THR A 375 11.36 10.56 -39.17
CA THR A 375 11.08 9.11 -39.13
C THR A 375 11.04 8.59 -37.70
N ASP A 376 10.48 9.37 -36.79
CA ASP A 376 10.29 8.94 -35.41
C ASP A 376 9.17 7.91 -35.29
N THR A 377 9.10 7.26 -34.13
CA THR A 377 8.07 6.27 -33.84
C THR A 377 7.38 6.56 -32.53
N TYR A 378 6.05 6.52 -32.53
CA TYR A 378 5.22 6.66 -31.35
C TYR A 378 4.28 5.46 -31.20
N GLN A 379 4.42 4.68 -30.13
CA GLN A 379 3.68 3.43 -29.92
C GLN A 379 3.72 2.46 -31.13
N GLY A 380 4.82 2.48 -31.89
CA GLY A 380 5.02 1.66 -33.08
C GLY A 380 4.52 2.28 -34.40
N VAL A 381 3.87 3.46 -34.36
CA VAL A 381 3.44 4.21 -35.55
C VAL A 381 4.53 5.21 -35.94
N GLN A 382 4.88 5.28 -37.22
CA GLN A 382 5.85 6.26 -37.72
C GLN A 382 5.24 7.67 -37.71
N VAL A 383 6.00 8.66 -37.23
CA VAL A 383 5.59 10.06 -37.12
C VAL A 383 6.71 11.01 -37.53
N ASN A 384 6.34 12.14 -38.12
CA ASN A 384 7.26 13.26 -38.34
C ASN A 384 7.22 14.19 -37.13
N LEU A 385 8.35 14.29 -36.42
CA LEU A 385 8.57 15.19 -35.29
C LEU A 385 9.71 16.19 -35.58
N ALA A 386 10.16 16.29 -36.83
CA ALA A 386 11.19 17.23 -37.22
C ALA A 386 10.71 18.68 -37.02
N PRO A 387 11.60 19.60 -36.58
CA PRO A 387 11.29 21.02 -36.53
C PRO A 387 10.82 21.55 -37.89
N ASN A 388 9.81 22.43 -37.87
CA ASN A 388 9.34 23.16 -39.04
C ASN A 388 9.03 24.63 -38.71
N ASP A 389 8.60 25.41 -39.69
CA ASP A 389 8.36 26.85 -39.53
C ASP A 389 7.22 27.16 -38.54
N ASP A 390 6.25 26.27 -38.40
CA ASP A 390 5.09 26.46 -37.53
C ASP A 390 5.33 25.92 -36.11
N LEU A 391 6.16 24.89 -35.97
CA LEU A 391 6.31 24.15 -34.71
C LEU A 391 7.71 23.55 -34.55
N ILE A 392 8.24 23.66 -33.33
CA ILE A 392 9.40 22.89 -32.86
C ILE A 392 9.11 22.36 -31.46
N ASN A 393 9.38 21.06 -31.26
CA ASN A 393 9.38 20.43 -29.95
C ASN A 393 10.82 20.17 -29.52
N ILE A 394 11.17 20.63 -28.33
CA ILE A 394 12.46 20.39 -27.69
C ILE A 394 12.20 19.44 -26.53
N TYR A 395 12.68 18.20 -26.66
CA TYR A 395 12.59 17.17 -25.64
C TYR A 395 13.81 17.25 -24.73
N TYR A 396 13.62 17.09 -23.43
CA TYR A 396 14.72 17.21 -22.48
C TYR A 396 14.66 16.18 -21.34
N ALA A 397 15.84 15.84 -20.84
CA ALA A 397 16.07 14.90 -19.76
C ALA A 397 17.09 15.48 -18.74
N PRO A 398 17.03 15.10 -17.45
CA PRO A 398 17.87 15.68 -16.41
C PRO A 398 19.35 15.34 -16.59
N ALA A 399 20.19 16.38 -16.48
CA ALA A 399 21.65 16.31 -16.65
C ALA A 399 22.44 17.01 -15.54
N GLY A 400 21.80 17.86 -14.73
CA GLY A 400 22.45 18.51 -13.59
C GLY A 400 22.70 17.53 -12.45
N SER A 401 23.76 17.77 -11.69
CA SER A 401 23.98 17.09 -10.42
C SER A 401 24.83 17.92 -9.46
N MET A 402 24.73 17.62 -8.17
CA MET A 402 25.54 18.20 -7.11
C MET A 402 26.41 17.13 -6.47
N ILE A 403 27.69 17.43 -6.25
CA ILE A 403 28.70 16.50 -5.77
C ILE A 403 29.26 16.95 -4.44
N GLY A 404 29.44 16.00 -3.53
CA GLY A 404 30.19 16.20 -2.29
C GLY A 404 30.84 14.92 -1.80
N GLU A 405 31.39 14.97 -0.59
CA GLU A 405 32.05 13.83 0.04
C GLU A 405 31.57 13.66 1.48
N VAL A 406 31.04 12.48 1.80
CA VAL A 406 30.63 12.10 3.16
C VAL A 406 31.54 10.96 3.62
N ALA A 407 32.30 11.20 4.69
CA ALA A 407 33.21 10.21 5.29
C ALA A 407 34.14 9.52 4.27
N GLY A 408 34.77 10.29 3.37
CA GLY A 408 35.66 9.74 2.33
C GLY A 408 34.93 9.17 1.09
N THR A 409 33.60 9.15 1.11
CA THR A 409 32.79 8.59 0.01
C THR A 409 32.13 9.69 -0.79
N LYS A 410 32.42 9.71 -2.10
CA LYS A 410 31.80 10.65 -3.03
C LYS A 410 30.30 10.41 -3.12
N ILE A 411 29.51 11.46 -2.98
CA ILE A 411 28.05 11.45 -3.16
C ILE A 411 27.71 12.37 -4.33
N ARG A 412 26.83 11.93 -5.23
CA ARG A 412 26.28 12.75 -6.30
C ARG A 412 24.76 12.72 -6.22
N VAL A 413 24.14 13.87 -6.00
CA VAL A 413 22.68 14.05 -6.00
C VAL A 413 22.26 14.56 -7.37
N LEU A 414 21.22 13.96 -7.95
CA LEU A 414 20.70 14.26 -9.29
C LEU A 414 19.27 14.75 -9.16
N ASP A 415 18.99 15.88 -9.81
CA ASP A 415 17.64 16.44 -9.95
C ASP A 415 16.92 15.69 -11.09
N ASP A 416 16.31 14.56 -10.75
CA ASP A 416 15.66 13.67 -11.72
C ASP A 416 14.17 13.99 -11.89
N ASN A 417 13.57 14.75 -10.95
CA ASN A 417 12.19 15.23 -11.06
C ASN A 417 12.08 16.57 -11.83
N LEU A 418 13.21 17.24 -12.09
CA LEU A 418 13.38 18.49 -12.83
C LEU A 418 12.72 19.69 -12.14
N ASP A 419 12.72 19.73 -10.82
CA ASP A 419 12.16 20.84 -10.05
C ASP A 419 13.18 21.95 -9.73
N GLY A 420 14.43 21.73 -10.12
CA GLY A 420 15.54 22.65 -9.92
C GLY A 420 16.18 22.55 -8.53
N ILE A 421 15.76 21.64 -7.65
CA ILE A 421 16.24 21.47 -6.28
C ILE A 421 16.84 20.06 -6.13
N TYR A 422 18.16 19.96 -6.08
CA TYR A 422 18.83 18.66 -5.94
C TYR A 422 18.59 18.03 -4.57
N GLY A 423 17.91 16.89 -4.53
CA GLY A 423 17.52 16.17 -3.32
C GLY A 423 16.23 16.69 -2.72
N SER A 424 15.29 17.12 -3.56
CA SER A 424 13.96 17.54 -3.10
C SER A 424 13.05 16.35 -2.77
N PRO A 425 11.94 16.57 -2.03
CA PRO A 425 10.92 15.55 -1.83
C PRO A 425 10.33 15.05 -3.16
N ALA A 426 10.02 13.77 -3.21
CA ALA A 426 9.39 13.17 -4.39
C ALA A 426 8.02 13.81 -4.69
N MET A 427 7.78 14.09 -5.97
CA MET A 427 6.53 14.68 -6.47
C MET A 427 5.80 13.72 -7.40
N ALA A 428 4.49 13.87 -7.52
CA ALA A 428 3.67 13.00 -8.37
C ALA A 428 3.06 13.80 -9.53
N TYR A 429 3.25 13.31 -10.75
CA TYR A 429 2.80 14.01 -11.97
C TYR A 429 1.84 13.15 -12.79
N GLY A 430 0.87 13.83 -13.42
CA GLY A 430 0.00 13.19 -14.40
C GLY A 430 0.74 13.07 -15.73
N HIS A 431 0.73 11.87 -16.32
CA HIS A 431 1.37 11.60 -17.61
C HIS A 431 0.41 10.95 -18.59
N THR A 432 0.67 11.16 -19.87
CA THR A 432 0.02 10.40 -20.94
C THR A 432 0.35 8.92 -20.77
N GLY A 433 -0.69 8.07 -20.88
CA GLY A 433 -0.60 6.63 -20.65
C GLY A 433 -0.90 6.18 -19.23
N LEU A 434 -1.17 7.11 -18.30
CA LEU A 434 -1.74 6.77 -17.00
C LEU A 434 -3.27 6.70 -17.05
N THR A 435 -3.82 5.69 -16.40
CA THR A 435 -5.26 5.62 -16.10
C THR A 435 -5.68 6.86 -15.31
N LYS A 436 -6.87 7.42 -15.60
CA LYS A 436 -7.38 8.62 -14.92
C LYS A 436 -7.32 8.47 -13.39
N GLY A 437 -6.82 9.51 -12.71
CA GLY A 437 -6.69 9.56 -11.25
C GLY A 437 -5.39 8.96 -10.69
N HIS A 438 -4.53 8.39 -11.55
CA HIS A 438 -3.21 7.92 -11.15
C HIS A 438 -2.14 8.92 -11.56
N PHE A 439 -1.11 9.02 -10.73
CA PHE A 439 0.02 9.92 -10.90
C PHE A 439 1.31 9.13 -10.75
N GLN A 440 2.30 9.43 -11.57
CA GLN A 440 3.61 8.80 -11.50
C GLN A 440 4.48 9.60 -10.51
N PRO A 441 5.01 8.96 -9.46
CA PRO A 441 6.05 9.55 -8.64
C PRO A 441 7.32 9.78 -9.45
N GLU A 442 7.92 10.93 -9.25
CA GLU A 442 9.23 11.32 -9.76
C GLU A 442 10.03 11.84 -8.57
N MET A 443 11.24 11.32 -8.43
CA MET A 443 12.10 11.60 -7.29
C MET A 443 13.52 11.77 -7.78
N ASP A 444 14.25 12.59 -7.05
CA ASP A 444 15.68 12.71 -7.22
C ASP A 444 16.39 11.43 -6.88
N SER A 445 17.65 11.32 -7.34
CA SER A 445 18.45 10.14 -7.09
C SER A 445 19.85 10.48 -6.60
N VAL A 446 20.50 9.50 -6.00
CA VAL A 446 21.83 9.63 -5.42
C VAL A 446 22.73 8.51 -5.90
N VAL A 447 23.93 8.86 -6.37
CA VAL A 447 25.00 7.91 -6.65
C VAL A 447 26.00 7.97 -5.50
N ILE A 448 26.23 6.81 -4.89
CA ILE A 448 27.16 6.64 -3.76
C ILE A 448 28.44 5.97 -4.26
N GLY A 449 29.57 6.59 -3.96
CA GLY A 449 30.90 6.12 -4.33
C GLY A 449 31.08 5.96 -5.84
N LYS A 450 31.44 4.75 -6.25
CA LYS A 450 31.72 4.42 -7.66
C LYS A 450 30.55 3.70 -8.36
N SER A 451 29.38 3.62 -7.71
CA SER A 451 28.22 2.91 -8.25
C SER A 451 27.80 3.48 -9.61
N LYS A 452 27.37 2.59 -10.52
CA LYS A 452 26.70 2.96 -11.77
C LYS A 452 25.18 2.95 -11.66
N ARG A 453 24.65 2.55 -10.51
CA ARG A 453 23.24 2.58 -10.17
C ARG A 453 23.02 3.70 -9.15
N ALA A 454 22.16 4.65 -9.50
CA ALA A 454 21.65 5.60 -8.54
C ALA A 454 20.57 4.94 -7.68
N LEU A 455 20.54 5.29 -6.40
CA LEU A 455 19.47 4.95 -5.47
C LEU A 455 18.49 6.13 -5.43
N PRO A 456 17.21 5.92 -5.08
CA PRO A 456 16.32 7.06 -4.86
C PRO A 456 16.86 7.95 -3.73
N TRP A 457 16.78 9.26 -3.92
CA TRP A 457 17.10 10.22 -2.89
C TRP A 457 16.23 9.95 -1.66
N SER A 458 16.88 9.79 -0.51
CA SER A 458 16.23 9.36 0.73
C SER A 458 16.82 10.11 1.92
N GLU A 459 15.94 10.51 2.84
CA GLU A 459 16.34 11.13 4.11
C GLU A 459 17.28 10.20 4.90
N TYR A 460 17.04 8.89 4.87
CA TYR A 460 17.93 7.92 5.50
C TYR A 460 18.65 7.08 4.44
N GLN A 461 19.97 7.18 4.41
CA GLN A 461 20.81 6.54 3.41
C GLN A 461 21.98 5.79 4.07
N GLN A 462 22.22 4.56 3.61
CA GLN A 462 23.42 3.82 4.01
C GLN A 462 24.61 4.20 3.12
N ILE A 463 25.72 4.61 3.73
CA ILE A 463 26.99 4.94 3.07
C ILE A 463 28.08 4.10 3.75
N GLU A 464 28.73 3.20 2.99
CA GLU A 464 29.77 2.30 3.49
C GLU A 464 29.36 1.53 4.78
N GLY A 465 28.09 1.08 4.83
CA GLY A 465 27.53 0.32 5.95
C GLY A 465 27.03 1.15 7.13
N ILE A 466 27.25 2.47 7.14
CA ILE A 466 26.77 3.38 8.18
C ILE A 466 25.51 4.08 7.70
N TRP A 467 24.49 4.14 8.55
CA TRP A 467 23.26 4.90 8.27
C TRP A 467 23.48 6.38 8.55
N TYR A 468 23.07 7.23 7.62
CA TYR A 468 23.07 8.68 7.77
C TYR A 468 21.67 9.22 7.57
N ARG A 469 21.30 10.23 8.36
CA ARG A 469 20.22 11.15 8.05
C ARG A 469 20.78 12.28 7.18
N MET A 470 20.21 12.46 5.99
CA MET A 470 20.66 13.36 4.94
C MET A 470 19.68 14.53 4.83
N GLU A 471 20.19 15.74 4.91
CA GLU A 471 19.40 16.98 4.82
C GLU A 471 20.04 17.91 3.79
N ILE A 472 19.25 18.36 2.83
CA ILE A 472 19.66 19.32 1.81
C ILE A 472 19.20 20.71 2.20
N ALA A 473 20.04 21.71 1.93
CA ALA A 473 19.70 23.11 2.02
C ALA A 473 20.16 23.88 0.76
N ASP A 474 19.70 25.12 0.64
CA ASP A 474 20.14 26.09 -0.37
C ASP A 474 20.02 25.55 -1.81
N GLY A 475 18.93 24.84 -2.11
CA GLY A 475 18.64 24.29 -3.44
C GLY A 475 19.57 23.16 -3.87
N GLY A 476 20.15 22.41 -2.92
CA GLY A 476 21.12 21.35 -3.21
C GLY A 476 22.58 21.75 -3.02
N LYS A 477 22.84 23.03 -2.73
CA LYS A 477 24.22 23.56 -2.56
C LYS A 477 24.85 23.16 -1.24
N ARG A 478 24.08 22.81 -0.22
CA ARG A 478 24.60 22.31 1.05
C ARG A 478 23.95 20.98 1.40
N LEU A 479 24.77 20.05 1.87
CA LEU A 479 24.34 18.75 2.38
C LEU A 479 24.82 18.59 3.83
N THR A 480 23.94 18.14 4.70
CA THR A 480 24.28 17.70 6.06
C THR A 480 23.99 16.22 6.20
N ALA A 481 25.00 15.45 6.61
CA ALA A 481 24.92 14.02 6.84
C ALA A 481 25.17 13.74 8.32
N THR A 482 24.14 13.29 9.05
CA THR A 482 24.23 12.98 10.48
C THR A 482 24.20 11.46 10.68
N PRO A 483 25.28 10.84 11.20
CA PRO A 483 25.30 9.40 11.47
C PRO A 483 24.16 8.97 12.40
N GLN A 484 23.56 7.82 12.11
CA GLN A 484 22.45 7.24 12.85
C GLN A 484 22.74 5.79 13.22
N ASN A 485 22.29 5.39 14.40
CA ASN A 485 22.27 4.00 14.82
C ASN A 485 20.83 3.50 14.82
N LEU A 486 20.39 2.96 13.69
CA LEU A 486 19.03 2.49 13.50
C LEU A 486 18.98 0.97 13.71
N PRO A 487 17.98 0.44 14.43
CA PRO A 487 17.68 -0.99 14.33
C PRO A 487 17.23 -1.29 12.89
N THR A 488 17.79 -2.31 12.27
CA THR A 488 17.50 -2.68 10.88
C THR A 488 16.93 -4.08 10.76
N GLY A 489 16.11 -4.30 9.73
CA GLY A 489 15.77 -5.63 9.22
C GLY A 489 15.95 -5.65 7.70
N THR A 490 15.32 -6.61 7.03
CA THR A 490 15.56 -6.87 5.61
C THR A 490 14.27 -7.03 4.84
N LEU A 491 14.18 -6.38 3.68
CA LEU A 491 13.16 -6.64 2.67
C LEU A 491 13.74 -7.50 1.56
N LYS A 492 13.07 -8.61 1.24
CA LYS A 492 13.51 -9.56 0.21
C LYS A 492 12.52 -9.61 -0.93
N LEU A 493 12.99 -9.21 -2.11
CA LEU A 493 12.16 -9.18 -3.30
C LEU A 493 11.97 -10.59 -3.87
N LYS A 494 10.70 -10.99 -4.01
CA LYS A 494 10.25 -12.14 -4.79
C LYS A 494 9.48 -11.64 -6.00
N TYR A 495 10.21 -11.40 -7.08
CA TYR A 495 9.68 -10.85 -8.31
C TYR A 495 9.70 -11.87 -9.45
N LYS A 496 8.61 -11.97 -10.20
CA LYS A 496 8.52 -12.76 -11.43
C LYS A 496 7.84 -11.95 -12.53
N GLY A 497 8.52 -11.71 -13.64
CA GLY A 497 7.96 -10.87 -14.71
C GLY A 497 9.03 -10.36 -15.67
N PRO A 498 8.72 -9.31 -16.47
CA PRO A 498 9.73 -8.60 -17.25
C PRO A 498 10.83 -8.03 -16.34
N ALA A 499 12.02 -7.76 -16.88
CA ALA A 499 13.14 -7.30 -16.05
C ALA A 499 12.77 -5.99 -15.32
N ALA A 500 12.78 -6.02 -13.99
CA ALA A 500 12.54 -4.86 -13.15
C ALA A 500 13.81 -3.99 -13.10
N SER A 501 13.73 -2.79 -13.65
CA SER A 501 14.82 -1.83 -13.64
C SER A 501 14.95 -1.15 -12.27
N PHE A 502 13.82 -0.86 -11.62
CA PHE A 502 13.70 -0.25 -10.29
C PHE A 502 12.42 -0.77 -9.60
N LEU A 503 12.48 -1.02 -8.30
CA LEU A 503 11.32 -1.39 -7.47
C LEU A 503 11.48 -0.74 -6.10
N ILE A 504 10.81 0.38 -5.89
CA ILE A 504 11.03 1.29 -4.79
C ILE A 504 9.89 1.16 -3.79
N VAL A 505 10.26 0.94 -2.53
CA VAL A 505 9.36 1.09 -1.39
C VAL A 505 9.64 2.39 -0.67
N ARG A 506 8.62 2.96 -0.04
CA ARG A 506 8.70 4.13 0.82
C ARG A 506 8.48 3.71 2.26
N GLY A 507 9.25 4.26 3.19
CA GLY A 507 8.97 4.11 4.62
C GLY A 507 7.70 4.87 5.01
N GLU A 508 7.05 4.47 6.10
CA GLU A 508 5.84 5.13 6.61
C GLU A 508 6.14 5.80 7.96
N ASN A 509 5.34 6.81 8.31
CA ASN A 509 5.47 7.59 9.55
C ASN A 509 6.86 8.24 9.65
N THR A 510 7.68 7.85 10.62
CA THR A 510 9.04 8.39 10.85
C THR A 510 9.96 8.29 9.63
N TYR A 511 9.68 7.38 8.71
CA TYR A 511 10.50 7.16 7.51
C TYR A 511 9.79 7.58 6.22
N GLU A 512 8.83 8.50 6.30
CA GLU A 512 8.03 8.93 5.15
C GLU A 512 8.83 9.61 4.03
N ASN A 513 10.07 10.04 4.27
CA ASN A 513 10.96 10.56 3.23
C ASN A 513 12.12 9.61 2.90
N SER A 514 11.99 8.32 3.25
CA SER A 514 12.99 7.29 2.97
C SER A 514 12.50 6.33 1.92
N PHE A 515 13.33 6.10 0.89
CA PHE A 515 13.01 5.27 -0.25
C PHE A 515 14.07 4.19 -0.44
N PHE A 516 13.63 2.96 -0.73
CA PHE A 516 14.53 1.82 -0.83
C PHE A 516 14.25 1.03 -2.10
N ASP A 517 15.28 0.89 -2.94
CA ASP A 517 15.17 0.15 -4.18
C ASP A 517 15.46 -1.34 -3.97
N LEU A 518 14.39 -2.13 -3.90
CA LEU A 518 14.38 -3.59 -3.75
C LEU A 518 15.03 -4.35 -4.91
N SER A 519 15.26 -3.70 -6.06
CA SER A 519 15.93 -4.33 -7.21
C SER A 519 17.45 -4.07 -7.23
N SER A 520 17.97 -3.28 -6.28
CA SER A 520 19.42 -3.00 -6.15
C SER A 520 20.21 -4.23 -5.68
N ALA A 521 19.58 -5.14 -4.94
CA ALA A 521 20.19 -6.35 -4.39
C ALA A 521 19.13 -7.45 -4.20
N LYS A 522 19.56 -8.68 -3.87
CA LYS A 522 18.64 -9.78 -3.56
C LYS A 522 17.81 -9.52 -2.29
N SER A 523 18.39 -8.75 -1.38
CA SER A 523 17.84 -8.37 -0.09
C SER A 523 18.33 -6.96 0.23
N VAL A 524 17.44 -6.10 0.71
CA VAL A 524 17.75 -4.71 1.03
C VAL A 524 17.56 -4.49 2.51
N GLU A 525 18.61 -4.01 3.18
CA GLU A 525 18.53 -3.60 4.58
C GLU A 525 17.72 -2.31 4.69
N VAL A 526 16.79 -2.28 5.64
CA VAL A 526 15.95 -1.11 5.93
C VAL A 526 15.81 -0.93 7.44
N PRO A 527 15.55 0.28 7.95
CA PRO A 527 15.21 0.48 9.35
C PRO A 527 14.00 -0.37 9.80
N VAL A 528 13.88 -0.69 11.09
CA VAL A 528 12.66 -1.31 11.65
C VAL A 528 11.50 -0.33 11.48
N GLY A 529 10.47 -0.72 10.75
CA GLY A 529 9.40 0.18 10.32
C GLY A 529 8.38 -0.47 9.39
N ARG A 530 7.46 0.36 8.87
CA ARG A 530 6.46 -0.02 7.87
C ARG A 530 6.82 0.56 6.51
N TYR A 531 6.53 -0.18 5.46
CA TYR A 531 6.93 0.12 4.09
C TYR A 531 5.77 -0.10 3.13
N SER A 532 5.52 0.86 2.25
CA SER A 532 4.56 0.75 1.15
C SER A 532 5.28 0.68 -0.19
N PHE A 533 4.67 0.05 -1.19
CA PHE A 533 5.17 0.13 -2.55
C PHE A 533 4.96 1.54 -3.08
N TYR A 534 6.01 2.14 -3.64
CA TYR A 534 5.96 3.54 -4.06
C TYR A 534 6.01 3.68 -5.59
N PHE A 535 7.00 3.05 -6.22
CA PHE A 535 7.24 3.21 -7.64
C PHE A 535 8.04 2.03 -8.17
N GLY A 536 7.81 1.63 -9.41
CA GLY A 536 8.70 0.70 -10.08
C GLY A 536 8.74 0.92 -11.58
N MET A 537 9.68 0.25 -12.23
CA MET A 537 9.82 0.25 -13.66
C MET A 537 10.23 -1.13 -14.14
N VAL A 538 9.58 -1.58 -15.20
CA VAL A 538 9.96 -2.79 -15.92
C VAL A 538 10.28 -2.47 -17.35
N SER A 539 11.22 -3.23 -17.92
CA SER A 539 11.61 -3.05 -19.30
C SER A 539 12.00 -4.36 -19.99
N LYS A 540 11.92 -4.34 -21.32
CA LYS A 540 12.35 -5.43 -22.20
C LYS A 540 12.79 -4.85 -23.54
N GLY A 541 13.93 -5.27 -24.04
CA GLY A 541 14.51 -4.73 -25.28
C GLY A 541 15.49 -3.58 -25.00
N LYS A 542 15.92 -2.90 -26.07
CA LYS A 542 16.92 -1.82 -26.02
C LYS A 542 16.62 -0.77 -27.11
N LYS A 543 17.07 0.46 -26.91
CA LYS A 543 16.94 1.57 -27.88
C LYS A 543 15.49 1.71 -28.37
N LYS A 544 15.27 1.91 -29.68
CA LYS A 544 13.94 2.02 -30.29
C LYS A 544 13.04 0.78 -30.17
N GLN A 545 13.58 -0.39 -29.78
CA GLN A 545 12.81 -1.63 -29.53
C GLN A 545 12.50 -1.83 -28.03
N LEU A 546 12.81 -0.85 -27.19
CA LEU A 546 12.51 -0.88 -25.77
C LEU A 546 10.99 -0.85 -25.55
N MET A 547 10.50 -1.85 -24.83
CA MET A 547 9.17 -1.87 -24.22
C MET A 547 9.36 -1.61 -22.74
N LYS A 548 8.48 -0.80 -22.14
CA LYS A 548 8.57 -0.47 -20.72
C LYS A 548 7.21 -0.14 -20.13
N ALA A 549 7.09 -0.27 -18.83
CA ALA A 549 5.93 0.17 -18.07
C ALA A 549 6.38 0.70 -16.71
N THR A 550 5.63 1.66 -16.19
CA THR A 550 5.74 2.09 -14.80
C THR A 550 4.90 1.15 -13.95
N ILE A 551 5.38 0.82 -12.75
CA ILE A 551 4.62 0.10 -11.74
C ILE A 551 4.19 1.12 -10.69
N LEU A 552 2.88 1.24 -10.48
CA LEU A 552 2.28 2.11 -9.47
C LEU A 552 1.53 1.28 -8.41
N PRO A 553 1.47 1.76 -7.17
CA PRO A 553 0.64 1.11 -6.17
C PRO A 553 -0.85 1.22 -6.51
N SER A 554 -1.64 0.24 -6.08
CA SER A 554 -3.08 0.38 -5.97
C SER A 554 -3.50 0.57 -4.52
N ASP A 555 -4.70 1.11 -4.30
CA ASP A 555 -5.28 1.24 -2.96
C ASP A 555 -5.43 -0.10 -2.20
N ALA A 556 -5.37 -1.23 -2.91
CA ALA A 556 -5.50 -2.57 -2.35
C ALA A 556 -4.16 -3.23 -1.99
N MET A 557 -3.02 -2.60 -2.32
CA MET A 557 -1.71 -3.17 -2.01
C MET A 557 -1.46 -3.21 -0.51
N SER A 558 -0.99 -4.36 -0.03
CA SER A 558 -0.55 -4.51 1.35
C SER A 558 0.79 -3.82 1.59
N MET A 559 0.95 -3.25 2.79
CA MET A 559 2.24 -2.79 3.29
C MET A 559 3.05 -3.94 3.89
N TRP A 560 4.35 -3.72 4.02
CA TRP A 560 5.29 -4.64 4.66
C TRP A 560 5.77 -4.04 5.98
N THR A 561 5.78 -4.85 7.04
CA THR A 561 6.20 -4.43 8.39
C THR A 561 7.42 -5.23 8.80
N VAL A 562 8.53 -4.53 9.05
CA VAL A 562 9.71 -5.04 9.73
C VAL A 562 9.56 -4.65 11.20
N SER A 563 9.11 -5.57 12.06
CA SER A 563 8.73 -5.25 13.44
C SER A 563 9.88 -5.31 14.45
N GLU A 564 10.95 -6.03 14.13
CA GLU A 564 12.08 -6.23 15.03
C GLU A 564 13.43 -6.28 14.28
N PRO A 565 14.54 -5.97 14.95
CA PRO A 565 15.87 -6.02 14.35
C PRO A 565 16.19 -7.43 13.80
N GLY A 566 16.73 -7.50 12.59
CA GLY A 566 17.10 -8.75 11.93
C GLY A 566 15.95 -9.49 11.24
N MET A 567 14.70 -9.03 11.36
CA MET A 567 13.55 -9.64 10.69
C MET A 567 13.69 -9.55 9.16
N GLU A 568 13.45 -10.67 8.47
CA GLU A 568 13.34 -10.74 7.01
C GLU A 568 11.87 -10.76 6.59
N VAL A 569 11.48 -9.86 5.69
CA VAL A 569 10.11 -9.76 5.17
C VAL A 569 10.13 -9.91 3.65
N GLU A 570 9.31 -10.83 3.15
CA GLU A 570 9.20 -11.06 1.71
C GLU A 570 8.23 -10.08 1.04
N VAL A 571 8.69 -9.51 -0.07
CA VAL A 571 7.94 -8.60 -0.95
C VAL A 571 7.60 -9.32 -2.24
N LEU A 572 6.36 -9.79 -2.36
CA LEU A 572 5.85 -10.47 -3.56
C LEU A 572 5.36 -9.44 -4.57
N LEU A 573 5.89 -9.46 -5.80
CA LEU A 573 5.47 -8.59 -6.91
C LEU A 573 5.59 -9.35 -8.24
N GLY A 574 4.93 -8.86 -9.28
CA GLY A 574 4.95 -9.45 -10.62
C GLY A 574 3.79 -10.41 -10.87
N SER A 575 4.08 -11.49 -11.60
CA SER A 575 3.10 -12.47 -12.02
C SER A 575 2.56 -13.31 -10.85
N PRO A 576 1.36 -13.92 -10.95
CA PRO A 576 0.47 -13.92 -12.12
C PRO A 576 -0.07 -12.53 -12.46
N PHE A 577 -0.17 -12.23 -13.75
CA PHE A 577 -0.70 -10.96 -14.23
C PHE A 577 -2.20 -11.07 -14.50
N GLY A 578 -2.95 -10.05 -14.05
CA GLY A 578 -4.36 -9.85 -14.32
C GLY A 578 -4.63 -8.54 -15.05
N PHE A 579 -5.90 -8.17 -15.11
CA PHE A 579 -6.32 -6.84 -15.54
C PHE A 579 -7.11 -6.16 -14.41
N ASP A 580 -7.15 -4.84 -14.42
CA ASP A 580 -8.22 -4.03 -13.86
C ASP A 580 -8.84 -3.22 -15.00
N TRP A 581 -10.16 -3.08 -14.99
CA TRP A 581 -10.95 -2.44 -16.04
C TRP A 581 -12.33 -2.04 -15.55
N LYS A 582 -12.99 -1.20 -16.35
CA LYS A 582 -14.38 -0.79 -16.23
C LYS A 582 -15.16 -1.28 -17.45
N ALA A 583 -16.41 -1.66 -17.20
CA ALA A 583 -17.36 -2.01 -18.24
C ALA A 583 -18.67 -1.26 -18.00
N GLU A 584 -19.32 -0.85 -19.09
CA GLU A 584 -20.66 -0.29 -19.11
C GLU A 584 -21.63 -1.38 -19.58
N ILE A 585 -22.64 -1.66 -18.76
CA ILE A 585 -23.66 -2.68 -19.05
C ILE A 585 -24.95 -1.95 -19.40
N ALA A 586 -25.35 -2.04 -20.68
CA ALA A 586 -26.64 -1.57 -21.16
C ALA A 586 -27.62 -2.73 -21.33
N ASP A 587 -28.89 -2.46 -21.64
CA ASP A 587 -29.91 -3.51 -21.82
C ASP A 587 -29.50 -4.56 -22.86
N ARG A 588 -28.84 -4.12 -23.93
CA ARG A 588 -28.52 -4.96 -25.10
C ARG A 588 -27.04 -5.11 -25.40
N SER A 589 -26.15 -4.52 -24.61
CA SER A 589 -24.71 -4.59 -24.88
C SER A 589 -23.87 -4.48 -23.62
N VAL A 590 -22.61 -4.92 -23.74
CA VAL A 590 -21.54 -4.70 -22.76
C VAL A 590 -20.41 -3.99 -23.46
N THR A 591 -20.00 -2.84 -22.96
CA THR A 591 -18.85 -2.10 -23.49
C THR A 591 -17.72 -2.13 -22.47
N VAL A 592 -16.55 -2.66 -22.84
CA VAL A 592 -15.34 -2.52 -22.02
C VAL A 592 -14.62 -1.24 -22.43
N ILE A 593 -14.33 -0.38 -21.46
CA ILE A 593 -13.71 0.92 -21.68
C ILE A 593 -12.20 0.73 -21.77
N GLY A 594 -11.64 0.86 -22.97
CA GLY A 594 -10.24 0.61 -23.26
C GLY A 594 -9.27 1.49 -22.46
N GLN A 595 -9.62 2.76 -22.23
CA GLN A 595 -8.85 3.68 -21.37
C GLN A 595 -8.79 3.28 -19.89
N SER A 596 -9.60 2.31 -19.47
CA SER A 596 -9.58 1.79 -18.10
C SER A 596 -8.79 0.50 -17.95
N VAL A 597 -8.41 -0.15 -19.06
CA VAL A 597 -7.71 -1.43 -19.05
C VAL A 597 -6.27 -1.23 -18.60
N CYS A 598 -5.93 -1.80 -17.44
CA CYS A 598 -4.59 -1.75 -16.86
C CYS A 598 -4.17 -3.16 -16.45
N VAL A 599 -2.90 -3.52 -16.68
CA VAL A 599 -2.35 -4.81 -16.23
C VAL A 599 -2.06 -4.72 -14.74
N THR A 600 -2.41 -5.76 -13.98
CA THR A 600 -2.17 -5.85 -12.54
C THR A 600 -1.28 -7.05 -12.21
N GLY A 601 -0.50 -6.95 -11.14
CA GLY A 601 0.29 -8.07 -10.63
C GLY A 601 -0.29 -8.71 -9.37
N VAL A 602 0.45 -9.67 -8.83
CA VAL A 602 0.02 -10.56 -7.75
C VAL A 602 -0.30 -9.84 -6.44
N ALA A 603 0.36 -8.71 -6.17
CA ALA A 603 0.10 -7.91 -4.99
C ALA A 603 -0.93 -6.80 -5.24
N GLY A 604 -1.51 -6.74 -6.45
CA GLY A 604 -2.39 -5.67 -6.89
C GLY A 604 -1.66 -4.44 -7.40
N GLU A 605 -0.33 -4.50 -7.59
CA GLU A 605 0.39 -3.41 -8.24
C GLU A 605 -0.05 -3.23 -9.69
N ARG A 606 -0.05 -1.99 -10.17
CA ARG A 606 -0.58 -1.59 -11.49
C ARG A 606 0.55 -1.30 -12.45
N TYR A 607 0.51 -1.89 -13.64
CA TYR A 607 1.46 -1.65 -14.71
C TYR A 607 0.88 -0.63 -15.68
N GLU A 608 1.24 0.62 -15.44
CA GLU A 608 0.73 1.80 -16.12
C GLU A 608 1.73 2.31 -17.15
N ARG A 609 1.29 3.24 -18.00
CA ARG A 609 2.15 3.92 -18.98
C ARG A 609 2.95 2.94 -19.83
N VAL A 610 2.26 1.95 -20.39
CA VAL A 610 2.87 0.87 -21.17
C VAL A 610 3.29 1.41 -22.54
N TRP A 611 4.59 1.30 -22.86
CA TRP A 611 5.17 1.70 -24.13
C TRP A 611 5.53 0.48 -24.98
N GLY A 612 5.12 0.48 -26.24
CA GLY A 612 5.45 -0.55 -27.24
C GLY A 612 4.78 -1.91 -27.03
N ALA A 613 3.94 -2.02 -25.99
CA ALA A 613 3.30 -3.26 -25.56
C ALA A 613 1.85 -3.04 -25.07
N VAL A 614 1.15 -2.05 -25.62
CA VAL A 614 -0.28 -1.78 -25.33
C VAL A 614 -1.08 -3.07 -25.43
N SER A 615 -1.88 -3.34 -24.40
CA SER A 615 -2.68 -4.56 -24.26
C SER A 615 -3.75 -4.65 -25.35
N GLN A 616 -4.01 -5.87 -25.81
CA GLN A 616 -5.04 -6.21 -26.80
C GLN A 616 -5.79 -7.47 -26.31
N PRO A 617 -6.51 -7.38 -25.19
CA PRO A 617 -7.17 -8.55 -24.61
C PRO A 617 -8.35 -9.01 -25.46
N GLU A 618 -8.60 -10.31 -25.43
CA GLU A 618 -9.87 -10.92 -25.82
C GLU A 618 -10.86 -10.75 -24.66
N VAL A 619 -11.97 -10.08 -24.93
CA VAL A 619 -13.04 -9.81 -23.96
C VAL A 619 -14.14 -10.83 -24.14
N SER A 620 -14.58 -11.43 -23.05
CA SER A 620 -15.76 -12.30 -23.01
C SER A 620 -16.68 -11.86 -21.88
N PHE A 621 -17.99 -12.07 -22.03
CA PHE A 621 -18.94 -11.88 -20.93
C PHE A 621 -19.74 -13.17 -20.68
N ARG A 622 -20.29 -13.32 -19.48
CA ARG A 622 -21.21 -14.41 -19.13
C ARG A 622 -22.31 -13.88 -18.23
N GLU A 623 -23.47 -14.52 -18.26
CA GLU A 623 -24.50 -14.28 -17.23
C GLU A 623 -23.98 -14.70 -15.85
N ILE A 624 -24.32 -13.96 -14.80
CA ILE A 624 -23.86 -14.27 -13.43
C ILE A 624 -24.21 -15.72 -13.07
N GLY A 625 -23.22 -16.47 -12.56
CA GLY A 625 -23.38 -17.89 -12.21
C GLY A 625 -23.30 -18.88 -13.38
N ALA A 626 -23.23 -18.39 -14.63
CA ALA A 626 -23.04 -19.26 -15.79
C ALA A 626 -21.61 -19.83 -15.83
N LYS A 627 -21.48 -21.09 -16.29
CA LYS A 627 -20.17 -21.76 -16.41
C LYS A 627 -19.40 -21.40 -17.67
N ARG A 628 -20.06 -20.86 -18.71
CA ARG A 628 -19.47 -20.57 -20.02
C ARG A 628 -19.63 -19.11 -20.38
N GLY A 629 -18.56 -18.49 -20.85
CA GLY A 629 -18.57 -17.16 -21.46
C GLY A 629 -19.07 -17.16 -22.90
N SER A 630 -19.31 -15.95 -23.40
CA SER A 630 -19.51 -15.64 -24.81
C SER A 630 -18.30 -16.06 -25.64
N LYS A 631 -18.44 -16.00 -26.97
CA LYS A 631 -17.27 -15.92 -27.83
C LYS A 631 -16.50 -14.65 -27.48
N GLY A 632 -15.18 -14.74 -27.41
CA GLY A 632 -14.35 -13.59 -27.13
C GLY A 632 -14.20 -12.66 -28.33
N GLU A 633 -14.07 -11.37 -28.05
CA GLU A 633 -13.85 -10.30 -29.02
C GLU A 633 -12.58 -9.52 -28.65
N GLU A 634 -11.66 -9.37 -29.59
CA GLU A 634 -10.36 -8.74 -29.35
C GLU A 634 -10.49 -7.21 -29.34
N MET A 635 -9.89 -6.56 -28.33
CA MET A 635 -9.76 -5.10 -28.33
C MET A 635 -8.61 -4.68 -29.27
N ASP A 636 -8.90 -3.76 -30.19
CA ASP A 636 -7.89 -3.22 -31.09
C ASP A 636 -7.11 -2.05 -30.43
N LYS A 637 -6.15 -1.47 -31.16
CA LYS A 637 -5.40 -0.27 -30.77
C LYS A 637 -5.19 0.63 -31.99
N ILE A 638 -4.69 1.84 -31.77
CA ILE A 638 -4.28 2.73 -32.87
C ILE A 638 -3.07 2.14 -33.62
N GLN A 639 -3.17 2.02 -34.94
CA GLN A 639 -2.14 1.43 -35.79
C GLN A 639 -1.66 2.36 -36.92
N ASP A 640 -2.40 3.44 -37.22
CA ASP A 640 -2.10 4.37 -38.31
C ASP A 640 -1.87 5.81 -37.81
N GLN A 641 -1.25 6.60 -38.68
CA GLN A 641 -0.85 7.97 -38.40
C GLN A 641 -2.04 8.92 -38.26
N ASP A 642 -3.10 8.73 -39.06
CA ASP A 642 -4.28 9.60 -39.04
C ASP A 642 -5.05 9.48 -37.73
N ALA A 643 -5.22 8.25 -37.23
CA ALA A 643 -5.83 7.98 -35.93
C ALA A 643 -4.96 8.52 -34.78
N LEU A 644 -3.63 8.37 -34.87
CA LEU A 644 -2.71 8.90 -33.87
C LEU A 644 -2.77 10.43 -33.78
N TYR A 645 -2.76 11.14 -34.91
CA TYR A 645 -2.82 12.61 -34.92
C TYR A 645 -4.15 13.17 -34.41
N LYS A 646 -5.23 12.38 -34.44
CA LYS A 646 -6.49 12.76 -33.77
C LYS A 646 -6.39 12.65 -32.24
N SER A 647 -5.61 11.71 -31.71
CA SER A 647 -5.40 11.55 -30.27
C SER A 647 -4.15 10.75 -29.91
N TRP A 648 -3.06 11.45 -29.61
CA TRP A 648 -1.82 10.86 -29.08
C TRP A 648 -2.04 10.12 -27.76
N ARG A 649 -3.02 10.54 -26.96
CA ARG A 649 -3.36 9.89 -25.69
C ARG A 649 -4.02 8.53 -25.91
N ALA A 650 -4.87 8.40 -26.92
CA ALA A 650 -5.61 7.17 -27.18
C ALA A 650 -4.70 6.00 -27.57
N SER A 651 -3.52 6.26 -28.16
CA SER A 651 -2.59 5.20 -28.56
C SER A 651 -1.90 4.48 -27.40
N TRP A 652 -2.13 4.90 -26.15
CA TRP A 652 -1.62 4.25 -24.95
C TRP A 652 -2.54 3.18 -24.38
N PHE A 653 -3.76 3.08 -24.91
CA PHE A 653 -4.81 2.22 -24.42
C PHE A 653 -5.39 1.39 -25.57
N PRO A 654 -5.97 0.22 -25.29
CA PRO A 654 -6.84 -0.43 -26.26
C PRO A 654 -8.05 0.45 -26.59
N ILE A 655 -8.66 0.21 -27.73
CA ILE A 655 -9.92 0.81 -28.16
C ILE A 655 -11.08 0.06 -27.50
N ASP A 656 -12.12 0.79 -27.11
CA ASP A 656 -13.34 0.22 -26.52
C ASP A 656 -13.90 -0.91 -27.41
N VAL A 657 -14.42 -1.97 -26.78
CA VAL A 657 -15.11 -3.06 -27.48
C VAL A 657 -16.52 -3.20 -26.93
N THR A 658 -17.49 -3.34 -27.84
CA THR A 658 -18.91 -3.49 -27.50
C THR A 658 -19.41 -4.83 -28.02
N MET A 659 -19.88 -5.68 -27.11
CA MET A 659 -20.47 -6.97 -27.44
C MET A 659 -21.98 -6.96 -27.22
N ASP A 660 -22.73 -7.57 -28.14
CA ASP A 660 -24.18 -7.68 -28.04
C ASP A 660 -24.62 -8.74 -27.01
N LYS A 661 -25.60 -8.37 -26.19
CA LYS A 661 -26.31 -9.27 -25.26
C LYS A 661 -27.64 -9.72 -25.83
N ARG A 662 -28.04 -10.94 -25.44
CA ARG A 662 -29.42 -11.40 -25.63
C ARG A 662 -30.36 -10.61 -24.71
N PRO A 663 -31.60 -10.29 -25.13
CA PRO A 663 -32.55 -9.54 -24.31
C PRO A 663 -32.86 -10.15 -22.94
N SER A 664 -32.71 -11.47 -22.79
CA SER A 664 -32.93 -12.18 -21.53
C SER A 664 -31.79 -12.05 -20.52
N VAL A 665 -30.64 -11.47 -20.91
CA VAL A 665 -29.44 -11.38 -20.07
C VAL A 665 -29.30 -9.96 -19.53
N THR A 666 -29.70 -9.77 -18.28
CA THR A 666 -29.68 -8.47 -17.59
C THR A 666 -28.35 -8.25 -16.88
N GLU A 667 -27.88 -9.24 -16.11
CA GLU A 667 -26.65 -9.16 -15.32
C GLU A 667 -25.55 -10.05 -15.90
N VAL A 668 -24.33 -9.52 -15.96
CA VAL A 668 -23.18 -10.22 -16.55
C VAL A 668 -21.91 -10.00 -15.73
N GLU A 669 -21.01 -10.96 -15.82
CA GLU A 669 -19.60 -10.80 -15.46
C GLU A 669 -18.76 -10.74 -16.74
N VAL A 670 -17.69 -9.98 -16.72
CA VAL A 670 -16.76 -9.80 -17.84
C VAL A 670 -15.40 -10.39 -17.48
N GLN A 671 -14.70 -10.93 -18.48
CA GLN A 671 -13.33 -11.40 -18.35
C GLN A 671 -12.49 -10.92 -19.54
N LEU A 672 -11.26 -10.50 -19.24
CA LEU A 672 -10.24 -10.14 -20.21
C LEU A 672 -9.12 -11.19 -20.19
N VAL A 673 -8.74 -11.69 -21.37
CA VAL A 673 -7.65 -12.65 -21.52
C VAL A 673 -6.73 -12.21 -22.64
N GLU A 674 -5.43 -12.10 -22.35
CA GLU A 674 -4.41 -11.87 -23.36
C GLU A 674 -3.37 -13.00 -23.29
N LYS A 675 -3.35 -13.89 -24.29
CA LYS A 675 -2.50 -15.09 -24.25
C LYS A 675 -1.02 -14.77 -24.39
N LYS A 676 -0.67 -13.69 -25.10
CA LYS A 676 0.71 -13.33 -25.47
C LYS A 676 0.91 -11.81 -25.57
N ASN A 677 0.90 -11.12 -24.44
CA ASN A 677 1.37 -9.74 -24.39
C ASN A 677 2.89 -9.67 -24.61
N LYS A 678 3.36 -8.66 -25.37
CA LYS A 678 4.78 -8.52 -25.75
C LYS A 678 5.72 -8.32 -24.55
N LEU A 679 5.22 -7.66 -23.50
CA LEU A 679 5.95 -7.39 -22.28
C LEU A 679 5.63 -8.43 -21.20
N PHE A 680 4.35 -8.60 -20.85
CA PHE A 680 3.91 -9.38 -19.68
C PHE A 680 3.64 -10.87 -19.95
N GLY A 681 3.60 -11.31 -21.20
CA GLY A 681 3.26 -12.70 -21.54
C GLY A 681 1.76 -12.96 -21.36
N LYS A 682 1.40 -14.05 -20.68
CA LYS A 682 -0.02 -14.41 -20.46
C LYS A 682 -0.61 -13.54 -19.35
N ILE A 683 -1.76 -12.93 -19.64
CA ILE A 683 -2.54 -12.11 -18.70
C ILE A 683 -3.96 -12.67 -18.67
N THR A 684 -4.53 -12.85 -17.49
CA THR A 684 -5.90 -13.38 -17.35
C THR A 684 -6.55 -12.74 -16.14
N SER A 685 -7.64 -12.03 -16.37
CA SER A 685 -8.42 -11.49 -15.27
C SER A 685 -9.32 -12.56 -14.63
N ILE A 686 -9.78 -12.29 -13.41
CA ILE A 686 -10.96 -12.95 -12.87
C ILE A 686 -12.22 -12.49 -13.64
N TRP A 687 -13.33 -13.21 -13.45
CA TRP A 687 -14.64 -12.72 -13.83
C TRP A 687 -15.05 -11.63 -12.83
N LYS A 688 -15.45 -10.46 -13.31
CA LYS A 688 -15.86 -9.29 -12.52
C LYS A 688 -17.17 -8.72 -13.03
#